data_AF-A0A917IPM5-F1
#
_entry.id   AF-A0A917IPM5-F1
#
_cell.length_a   1.000
_cell.length_b   1.000
_cell.length_c   1.000
_cell.angle_alpha   90.00
_cell.angle_beta   90.00
_cell.angle_gamma   90.00
#
_symmetry.space_group_name_H-M   'P 1'
#
loop_
_entity.id
_entity.type
_entity.pdbx_description
1 polymer ?
#
loop_
_entity_poly.entity_id
_entity_poly.type
_entity_poly.pdbx_seq_one_letter_code
_entity_poly.pdbx_strand_id
1 'polypeptide(L)'
;MKVCITAAVQALLLFIVVLCIHYPLHAQTCSGTPVAGTVTAALPVICTGEEMKLFITGFSAGTDIVVQWQQSADQVQWADIAGATDTPYVYKLPNTFIGQYYRAKVTCTGSGLSAYSNAVQVTVPNFAQYAALPFAEDFDGGWISICKTGLLPQPWGSGINWFNWPAAGNSSWRRNDRYEDGSWSSDFGGYTPTSTTGDYSARFHSTYGSEGYLQLYINASNTAEPELKKLSFDYINTDGTDKVVIWLSTNGGADFVRLDSVATAAKWTKKEVFFTTYASQVILRFAGIADNGNSDIGLDNVRVAATYPCTGAPVINGVSADKSSMCAGASVEVQLDGMTGNTEGVTYQWQYSTDNGSTWQNFTGATGSSYTTPLTVSTGLRLQATCPFASQSSVSNVVQVAVSPRVSGTDFTINKALPTGGKNFASFNDAYSFLKCGIDGPVEFTVAAGSGTYTEQLILEQVAGASETNTITFNGNGNTIAWSATDESERAVVKLRGASYFIFKQLTINAVPAESDRNSHFGVGVHLLQNADANTFRNCTILSDTVGNSYSYYAVVINGSDKDEYNKDGLCDGNVFDADTIVGGQYNIYMASNPGAPNTNNHFTNNLLRDAWSRGVSVIGAAATYLENNTFTSYVRNAAFPAASVLSYVYIEGFSFGTYITKNIFTHPFGTQKTGINSFFGIFDGTNDSSPGGGLVVTNNVFYDISHCETVTAVFSGTSGGVFLHNTIDINYTNTSPWSMLTGLRFGRSATGVTLRNNIVTVTHNGTGKAHAVFTFGDAINSDNSVYYITGDGDNNIGQINGTDYKTLSDLQTGTGGDAASVSADPAYADVVNGDLHPMERKVNDIGAAGTGITDDITGVVRSTTAPDAGAYEFTPIVCTPFADFTLPAPACAGEQLRFIPADTVGAGQAVAWAWSYGDGKTADTHTGAAMYAQAGQYDVKFTVTDSYGCTKDTVKTVTVTECRTSVFVPNTFTPNGDGNNDVLKVYGFSLKALRMVIFNQWGQQIFETTDVQQGWDGTFKGARQSTGVYMYVCTVTVADGTQVVKKGAVNLIR
;
A
#
# COMPACT_ATOMS: atom_id res chain seq x y z
N MET A 1 48.45 -15.11 -82.66
CA MET A 1 48.44 -16.56 -82.33
C MET A 1 48.75 -16.68 -80.85
N LYS A 2 47.78 -17.17 -80.07
CA LYS A 2 48.04 -17.79 -78.77
C LYS A 2 48.95 -19.01 -79.02
N VAL A 3 49.83 -19.31 -78.06
CA VAL A 3 50.57 -20.57 -77.86
C VAL A 3 51.91 -20.74 -78.61
N CYS A 4 52.97 -20.64 -77.80
CA CYS A 4 54.17 -21.49 -77.68
C CYS A 4 54.89 -22.10 -78.91
N ILE A 5 56.21 -21.83 -78.89
CA ILE A 5 57.35 -22.57 -79.46
C ILE A 5 57.59 -22.38 -80.97
N THR A 6 58.61 -21.57 -81.29
CA THR A 6 59.70 -21.80 -82.28
C THR A 6 60.50 -20.50 -82.39
N ALA A 7 61.59 -20.29 -81.65
CA ALA A 7 62.92 -20.91 -81.85
C ALA A 7 63.45 -20.90 -83.32
N ALA A 8 62.88 -20.10 -84.23
CA ALA A 8 63.31 -20.12 -85.64
C ALA A 8 63.32 -18.77 -86.39
N VAL A 9 63.03 -17.61 -85.78
CA VAL A 9 63.02 -16.34 -86.56
C VAL A 9 63.77 -15.14 -85.94
N GLN A 10 64.19 -15.16 -84.68
CA GLN A 10 65.10 -14.11 -84.17
C GLN A 10 66.45 -14.62 -83.66
N ALA A 11 66.75 -15.90 -83.92
CA ALA A 11 68.14 -16.37 -84.06
C ALA A 11 68.67 -16.16 -85.50
N LEU A 12 67.81 -15.78 -86.47
CA LEU A 12 68.25 -15.49 -87.84
C LEU A 12 68.91 -14.09 -88.00
N LEU A 13 68.85 -13.23 -86.97
CA LEU A 13 69.72 -12.05 -86.87
C LEU A 13 70.98 -12.30 -86.02
N LEU A 14 71.16 -13.51 -85.48
CA LEU A 14 72.34 -13.91 -84.72
C LEU A 14 73.38 -14.68 -85.57
N PHE A 15 73.24 -14.74 -86.91
CA PHE A 15 74.16 -15.52 -87.75
C PHE A 15 74.60 -14.92 -89.11
N ILE A 16 74.21 -13.68 -89.48
CA ILE A 16 74.72 -13.03 -90.72
C ILE A 16 75.43 -11.70 -90.43
N VAL A 17 76.08 -11.55 -89.28
CA VAL A 17 77.29 -10.70 -89.17
C VAL A 17 78.18 -11.25 -88.04
N VAL A 18 78.63 -12.50 -88.17
CA VAL A 18 79.95 -12.86 -87.64
C VAL A 18 80.85 -12.99 -88.87
N LEU A 19 81.85 -12.13 -88.90
CA LEU A 19 82.99 -12.04 -89.84
C LEU A 19 82.81 -11.25 -91.14
N CYS A 20 83.78 -10.33 -91.32
CA CYS A 20 84.02 -9.37 -92.40
C CYS A 20 83.19 -8.07 -92.23
N ILE A 21 83.71 -6.88 -91.90
CA ILE A 21 85.05 -6.29 -92.01
C ILE A 21 85.17 -5.13 -90.98
N HIS A 22 86.37 -4.91 -90.46
CA HIS A 22 86.81 -3.83 -89.58
C HIS A 22 86.39 -2.41 -90.07
N TYR A 23 85.84 -1.57 -89.16
CA TYR A 23 86.25 -0.18 -88.89
C TYR A 23 85.64 0.27 -87.54
N PRO A 24 86.39 0.94 -86.64
CA PRO A 24 85.85 1.46 -85.39
C PRO A 24 85.01 2.72 -85.65
N LEU A 25 83.73 2.71 -85.25
CA LEU A 25 82.98 3.95 -85.07
C LEU A 25 83.41 4.52 -83.72
N HIS A 26 84.31 5.51 -83.78
CA HIS A 26 84.59 6.39 -82.66
C HIS A 26 83.26 6.90 -82.10
N ALA A 27 83.06 6.76 -80.78
CA ALA A 27 82.09 7.57 -80.06
C ALA A 27 82.43 9.03 -80.38
N GLN A 28 81.54 9.71 -81.10
CA GLN A 28 81.74 11.11 -81.41
C GLN A 28 81.52 11.89 -80.12
N THR A 29 82.62 12.20 -79.43
CA THR A 29 82.64 13.18 -78.35
C THR A 29 81.91 14.42 -78.84
N CYS A 30 80.88 14.85 -78.09
CA CYS A 30 80.17 16.06 -78.45
C CYS A 30 81.18 17.22 -78.51
N SER A 31 81.27 17.89 -79.67
CA SER A 31 82.34 18.86 -80.00
C SER A 31 81.86 20.31 -80.09
N GLY A 32 80.57 20.57 -79.84
CA GLY A 32 79.95 21.89 -79.91
C GLY A 32 78.95 22.15 -78.79
N THR A 33 78.23 23.27 -78.88
CA THR A 33 77.16 23.61 -77.93
C THR A 33 76.00 22.62 -78.08
N PRO A 34 75.53 21.99 -76.98
CA PRO A 34 74.40 21.06 -77.05
C PRO A 34 73.07 21.80 -77.29
N VAL A 35 72.05 21.06 -77.73
CA VAL A 35 70.67 21.57 -77.80
C VAL A 35 70.04 21.47 -76.41
N ALA A 36 69.50 22.57 -75.90
CA ALA A 36 69.01 22.64 -74.52
C ALA A 36 67.65 21.99 -74.26
N GLY A 37 66.84 21.78 -75.31
CA GLY A 37 65.48 21.26 -75.19
C GLY A 37 64.48 22.23 -74.55
N THR A 38 63.28 21.72 -74.25
CA THR A 38 62.13 22.46 -73.72
C THR A 38 61.70 21.90 -72.37
N VAL A 39 61.54 22.77 -71.38
CA VAL A 39 61.09 22.47 -70.02
C VAL A 39 59.59 22.74 -69.83
N THR A 40 58.90 21.83 -69.13
CA THR A 40 57.49 21.98 -68.70
C THR A 40 57.28 21.53 -67.25
N ALA A 41 56.28 22.09 -66.58
CA ALA A 41 55.85 21.69 -65.23
C ALA A 41 54.53 20.90 -65.30
N ALA A 42 54.34 19.90 -64.44
CA ALA A 42 53.09 19.14 -64.37
C ALA A 42 51.87 20.01 -64.01
N LEU A 43 52.05 20.96 -63.07
CA LEU A 43 51.05 21.96 -62.66
C LEU A 43 51.77 23.29 -62.36
N PRO A 44 51.34 24.43 -62.94
CA PRO A 44 51.97 25.75 -62.71
C PRO A 44 51.50 26.47 -61.43
N VAL A 45 50.39 26.02 -60.83
CA VAL A 45 49.90 26.48 -59.51
C VAL A 45 49.73 25.25 -58.62
N ILE A 46 50.30 25.27 -57.43
CA ILE A 46 50.36 24.12 -56.51
C ILE A 46 50.35 24.60 -55.06
N CYS A 47 49.72 23.84 -54.17
CA CYS A 47 49.63 24.20 -52.76
C CYS A 47 50.91 23.88 -51.99
N THR A 48 51.14 24.64 -50.93
CA THR A 48 52.24 24.41 -50.00
C THR A 48 52.16 23.00 -49.41
N GLY A 49 53.27 22.26 -49.43
CA GLY A 49 53.34 20.88 -48.94
C GLY A 49 53.13 19.78 -49.99
N GLU A 50 52.74 20.08 -51.23
CA GLU A 50 52.53 19.12 -52.32
C GLU A 50 53.79 18.88 -53.19
N GLU A 51 53.84 17.78 -53.98
CA GLU A 51 54.96 17.43 -54.88
C GLU A 51 54.86 18.05 -56.28
N MET A 52 55.92 18.70 -56.74
CA MET A 52 56.11 19.25 -58.08
C MET A 52 56.94 18.30 -58.95
N LYS A 53 56.61 18.18 -60.25
CA LYS A 53 57.40 17.46 -61.26
C LYS A 53 57.72 18.34 -62.47
N LEU A 54 58.99 18.42 -62.86
CA LEU A 54 59.51 19.16 -64.02
C LEU A 54 60.09 18.21 -65.07
N PHE A 55 59.75 18.44 -66.33
CA PHE A 55 60.17 17.60 -67.47
C PHE A 55 61.02 18.41 -68.44
N ILE A 56 62.01 17.77 -69.07
CA ILE A 56 62.78 18.33 -70.19
C ILE A 56 62.73 17.36 -71.38
N THR A 57 62.45 17.86 -72.58
CA THR A 57 62.40 17.06 -73.82
C THR A 57 63.13 17.77 -74.96
N GLY A 58 63.57 17.01 -75.98
CA GLY A 58 64.19 17.59 -77.19
C GLY A 58 65.61 18.16 -76.99
N PHE A 59 66.29 17.81 -75.90
CA PHE A 59 67.68 18.17 -75.67
C PHE A 59 68.65 17.17 -76.32
N SER A 60 69.91 17.55 -76.52
CA SER A 60 70.95 16.63 -77.01
C SER A 60 71.16 15.48 -76.03
N ALA A 61 71.00 14.23 -76.48
CA ALA A 61 71.23 13.05 -75.63
C ALA A 61 72.52 12.33 -76.05
N GLY A 62 73.34 11.94 -75.07
CA GLY A 62 74.60 11.22 -75.26
C GLY A 62 75.32 10.97 -73.93
N THR A 63 76.31 10.08 -73.91
CA THR A 63 77.10 9.76 -72.71
C THR A 63 77.89 10.96 -72.17
N ASP A 64 78.16 11.93 -73.03
CA ASP A 64 78.95 13.12 -72.75
C ASP A 64 78.06 14.37 -72.58
N ILE A 65 76.76 14.19 -72.28
CA ILE A 65 75.81 15.27 -71.98
C ILE A 65 75.33 15.18 -70.53
N VAL A 66 75.39 16.30 -69.80
CA VAL A 66 74.91 16.42 -68.42
C VAL A 66 73.80 17.46 -68.34
N VAL A 67 72.71 17.13 -67.65
CA VAL A 67 71.60 18.05 -67.35
C VAL A 67 71.71 18.49 -65.89
N GLN A 68 71.55 19.79 -65.64
CA GLN A 68 71.50 20.40 -64.31
C GLN A 68 70.32 21.37 -64.23
N TRP A 69 69.37 21.13 -63.33
CA TRP A 69 68.25 22.03 -63.11
C TRP A 69 68.67 23.27 -62.32
N GLN A 70 68.12 24.41 -62.71
CA GLN A 70 68.36 25.72 -62.10
C GLN A 70 67.05 26.37 -61.69
N GLN A 71 67.09 27.19 -60.64
CA GLN A 71 65.98 28.02 -60.18
C GLN A 71 66.33 29.51 -60.17
N SER A 72 65.30 30.36 -60.24
CA SER A 72 65.41 31.82 -60.20
C SER A 72 64.14 32.45 -59.63
N ALA A 73 64.27 33.53 -58.85
CA ALA A 73 63.12 34.31 -58.38
C ALA A 73 62.63 35.33 -59.43
N ASP A 74 63.52 35.76 -60.33
CA ASP A 74 63.34 36.94 -61.19
C ASP A 74 63.58 36.67 -62.69
N GLN A 75 63.88 35.42 -63.05
CA GLN A 75 64.34 34.96 -64.38
C GLN A 75 65.68 35.52 -64.85
N VAL A 76 66.39 36.32 -64.04
CA VAL A 76 67.65 36.95 -64.39
C VAL A 76 68.81 36.23 -63.70
N GLN A 77 68.73 36.05 -62.38
CA GLN A 77 69.74 35.34 -61.60
C GLN A 77 69.35 33.88 -61.41
N TRP A 78 70.20 32.96 -61.88
CA TRP A 78 69.92 31.53 -61.88
C TRP A 78 70.93 30.79 -61.00
N ALA A 79 70.43 29.98 -60.08
CA ALA A 79 71.24 29.12 -59.22
C ALA A 79 70.99 27.65 -59.54
N ASP A 80 72.06 26.84 -59.57
CA ASP A 80 71.94 25.39 -59.68
C ASP A 80 71.23 24.82 -58.46
N ILE A 81 70.27 23.92 -58.69
CA ILE A 81 69.63 23.18 -57.61
C ILE A 81 70.51 21.97 -57.32
N ALA A 82 71.09 21.94 -56.12
CA ALA A 82 72.06 20.90 -55.75
C ALA A 82 71.50 19.48 -55.96
N GLY A 83 72.22 18.66 -56.74
CA GLY A 83 71.86 17.27 -57.02
C GLY A 83 70.71 17.08 -58.02
N ALA A 84 70.10 18.15 -58.53
CA ALA A 84 68.99 18.07 -59.47
C ALA A 84 69.47 17.82 -60.90
N THR A 85 69.87 16.57 -61.19
CA THR A 85 70.32 16.14 -62.53
C THR A 85 69.34 15.19 -63.23
N ASP A 86 68.33 14.71 -62.50
CA ASP A 86 67.35 13.73 -63.00
C ASP A 86 66.39 14.35 -64.02
N THR A 87 65.90 13.52 -64.96
CA THR A 87 64.90 13.90 -65.95
C THR A 87 63.77 12.84 -65.97
N PRO A 88 62.59 13.10 -65.39
CA PRO A 88 62.13 14.36 -64.79
C PRO A 88 62.71 14.65 -63.39
N TYR A 89 62.71 15.93 -62.99
CA TYR A 89 63.05 16.37 -61.63
C TYR A 89 61.79 16.46 -60.75
N VAL A 90 61.84 15.91 -59.54
CA VAL A 90 60.71 15.86 -58.59
C VAL A 90 61.10 16.54 -57.28
N TYR A 91 60.25 17.42 -56.76
CA TYR A 91 60.54 18.22 -55.56
C TYR A 91 59.27 18.52 -54.73
N LYS A 92 59.33 18.36 -53.40
CA LYS A 92 58.22 18.69 -52.49
C LYS A 92 58.32 20.14 -52.00
N LEU A 93 57.25 20.89 -52.16
CA LEU A 93 57.23 22.32 -51.83
C LEU A 93 57.20 22.59 -50.31
N PRO A 94 58.08 23.46 -49.78
CA PRO A 94 58.02 23.85 -48.38
C PRO A 94 56.79 24.74 -48.10
N ASN A 95 56.35 24.78 -46.84
CA ASN A 95 55.17 25.56 -46.42
C ASN A 95 55.33 27.08 -46.58
N THR A 96 56.55 27.55 -46.82
CA THR A 96 56.91 28.95 -47.00
C THR A 96 57.28 29.29 -48.44
N PHE A 97 56.87 28.45 -49.40
CA PHE A 97 57.24 28.64 -50.80
C PHE A 97 56.63 29.92 -51.38
N ILE A 98 57.49 30.75 -51.95
CA ILE A 98 57.14 31.92 -52.75
C ILE A 98 57.43 31.53 -54.20
N GLY A 99 56.59 31.93 -55.16
CA GLY A 99 56.68 31.43 -56.53
C GLY A 99 58.08 31.61 -57.17
N GLN A 100 58.57 30.58 -57.87
CA GLN A 100 59.92 30.52 -58.45
C GLN A 100 59.87 30.06 -59.93
N TYR A 101 60.88 30.44 -60.70
CA TYR A 101 61.12 29.99 -62.07
C TYR A 101 62.16 28.87 -62.12
N TYR A 102 61.97 27.91 -63.04
CA TYR A 102 62.86 26.77 -63.23
C TYR A 102 63.26 26.61 -64.69
N ARG A 103 64.51 26.23 -64.95
CA ARG A 103 65.02 25.85 -66.28
C ARG A 103 66.06 24.75 -66.16
N ALA A 104 66.42 24.11 -67.26
CA ALA A 104 67.49 23.12 -67.30
C ALA A 104 68.70 23.65 -68.09
N LYS A 105 69.89 23.45 -67.54
CA LYS A 105 71.19 23.68 -68.19
C LYS A 105 71.69 22.34 -68.73
N VAL A 106 71.87 22.26 -70.04
CA VAL A 106 72.39 21.06 -70.73
C VAL A 106 73.83 21.36 -71.14
N THR A 107 74.76 20.53 -70.69
CA THR A 107 76.20 20.74 -70.89
C THR A 107 76.81 19.58 -71.62
N CYS A 108 77.60 19.88 -72.64
CA CYS A 108 78.43 18.93 -73.34
C CYS A 108 79.79 18.85 -72.65
N THR A 109 80.12 17.70 -72.06
CA THR A 109 81.39 17.53 -71.32
C THR A 109 82.59 17.47 -72.23
N GLY A 110 82.42 16.99 -73.48
CA GLY A 110 83.49 16.96 -74.49
C GLY A 110 83.94 18.34 -74.98
N SER A 111 83.03 19.32 -75.09
CA SER A 111 83.33 20.69 -75.53
C SER A 111 83.41 21.71 -74.39
N GLY A 112 82.84 21.39 -73.22
CA GLY A 112 82.67 22.29 -72.07
C GLY A 112 81.57 23.34 -72.26
N LEU A 113 80.85 23.35 -73.39
CA LEU A 113 79.83 24.34 -73.71
C LEU A 113 78.45 23.91 -73.16
N SER A 114 77.66 24.88 -72.71
CA SER A 114 76.30 24.68 -72.21
C SER A 114 75.27 25.46 -73.00
N ALA A 115 74.04 24.93 -73.05
CA ALA A 115 72.84 25.63 -73.50
C ALA A 115 71.74 25.53 -72.42
N TYR A 116 70.81 26.48 -72.41
CA TYR A 116 69.76 26.60 -71.39
C TYR A 116 68.38 26.52 -72.04
N SER A 117 67.47 25.75 -71.42
CA SER A 117 66.09 25.61 -71.89
C SER A 117 65.29 26.91 -71.65
N ASN A 118 64.04 26.92 -72.08
CA ASN A 118 63.06 27.90 -71.58
C ASN A 118 62.88 27.75 -70.04
N ALA A 119 62.34 28.81 -69.43
CA ALA A 119 61.94 28.83 -68.04
C ALA A 119 60.44 28.52 -67.87
N VAL A 120 60.06 27.89 -66.76
CA VAL A 120 58.68 27.69 -66.31
C VAL A 120 58.49 28.24 -64.90
N GLN A 121 57.41 28.98 -64.64
CA GLN A 121 57.08 29.49 -63.31
C GLN A 121 56.18 28.54 -62.55
N VAL A 122 56.43 28.39 -61.24
CA VAL A 122 55.56 27.67 -60.31
C VAL A 122 55.16 28.60 -59.17
N THR A 123 53.86 28.68 -58.85
CA THR A 123 53.27 29.64 -57.87
C THR A 123 52.32 28.97 -56.85
N VAL A 124 52.04 29.65 -55.73
CA VAL A 124 51.06 29.25 -54.69
C VAL A 124 49.86 30.24 -54.65
N PRO A 125 48.64 29.82 -54.25
CA PRO A 125 47.49 30.73 -54.13
C PRO A 125 47.69 31.84 -53.08
N ASN A 126 47.22 33.06 -53.33
CA ASN A 126 47.34 34.20 -52.40
C ASN A 126 46.14 34.24 -51.43
N PHE A 127 46.39 34.09 -50.13
CA PHE A 127 45.36 33.96 -49.07
C PHE A 127 45.09 35.25 -48.25
N ALA A 128 45.73 36.38 -48.54
CA ALA A 128 45.75 37.52 -47.62
C ALA A 128 44.89 38.72 -48.05
N GLN A 129 43.57 38.54 -48.17
CA GLN A 129 42.65 39.69 -48.28
C GLN A 129 41.99 39.96 -46.92
N TYR A 130 42.09 41.20 -46.44
CA TYR A 130 41.51 41.62 -45.17
C TYR A 130 40.13 42.26 -45.42
N ALA A 131 39.08 41.68 -44.85
CA ALA A 131 37.71 42.13 -45.03
C ALA A 131 37.48 43.53 -44.41
N ALA A 132 36.73 44.40 -45.08
CA ALA A 132 36.29 45.65 -44.47
C ALA A 132 35.22 45.40 -43.39
N LEU A 133 35.09 46.32 -42.44
CA LEU A 133 33.98 46.35 -41.49
C LEU A 133 32.78 47.15 -42.07
N PRO A 134 31.53 46.75 -41.75
CA PRO A 134 31.15 45.57 -40.98
C PRO A 134 31.33 44.28 -41.81
N PHE A 135 31.73 43.21 -41.12
CA PHE A 135 31.86 41.87 -41.68
C PHE A 135 30.74 40.97 -41.14
N ALA A 136 30.22 40.07 -41.97
CA ALA A 136 29.24 39.07 -41.59
C ALA A 136 29.46 37.77 -42.38
N GLU A 137 29.29 36.63 -41.70
CA GLU A 137 29.35 35.28 -42.24
C GLU A 137 28.32 34.40 -41.50
N ASP A 138 27.36 33.85 -42.23
CA ASP A 138 26.36 32.90 -41.76
C ASP A 138 26.69 31.44 -42.18
N PHE A 139 27.76 31.22 -42.94
CA PHE A 139 28.22 29.91 -43.42
C PHE A 139 27.26 29.14 -44.34
N ASP A 140 26.12 29.74 -44.70
CA ASP A 140 25.14 29.21 -45.66
C ASP A 140 25.60 29.34 -47.12
N GLY A 141 26.55 30.23 -47.37
CA GLY A 141 27.16 30.43 -48.68
C GLY A 141 27.90 29.20 -49.22
N GLY A 142 28.44 29.36 -50.42
CA GLY A 142 29.35 28.36 -50.97
C GLY A 142 30.56 28.15 -50.04
N TRP A 143 31.18 26.99 -50.12
CA TRP A 143 32.50 26.77 -49.55
C TRP A 143 33.47 26.51 -50.68
N ILE A 144 34.51 27.33 -50.79
CA ILE A 144 35.42 27.33 -51.93
C ILE A 144 36.57 26.34 -51.76
N SER A 145 37.04 25.86 -52.91
CA SER A 145 38.13 24.90 -53.05
C SER A 145 39.37 25.63 -53.55
N ILE A 146 40.40 25.75 -52.71
CA ILE A 146 41.69 26.33 -53.11
C ILE A 146 42.77 25.25 -53.17
N CYS A 147 42.85 24.41 -52.13
CA CYS A 147 43.84 23.32 -52.04
C CYS A 147 43.22 21.93 -51.92
N LYS A 148 42.04 21.81 -51.31
CA LYS A 148 41.13 20.66 -51.42
C LYS A 148 39.69 21.18 -51.40
N THR A 149 38.73 20.31 -51.71
CA THR A 149 37.34 20.68 -51.91
C THR A 149 36.66 21.18 -50.62
N GLY A 150 35.99 22.34 -50.66
CA GLY A 150 35.01 22.76 -49.63
C GLY A 150 35.57 23.16 -48.26
N LEU A 151 36.77 23.75 -48.18
CA LEU A 151 37.48 23.94 -46.91
C LEU A 151 37.39 25.34 -46.27
N LEU A 152 37.01 26.34 -47.06
CA LEU A 152 36.92 27.74 -46.61
C LEU A 152 35.55 28.31 -46.96
N PRO A 153 34.93 29.10 -46.05
CA PRO A 153 33.70 29.82 -46.36
C PRO A 153 33.92 30.74 -47.57
N GLN A 154 32.99 30.75 -48.52
CA GLN A 154 33.01 31.67 -49.65
C GLN A 154 32.54 33.05 -49.19
N PRO A 155 33.41 34.07 -49.19
CA PRO A 155 32.98 35.41 -48.88
C PRO A 155 32.08 35.95 -49.99
N TRP A 156 31.15 36.82 -49.62
CA TRP A 156 30.37 37.64 -50.54
C TRP A 156 31.30 38.67 -51.22
N GLY A 157 32.10 38.25 -52.22
CA GLY A 157 33.07 39.11 -52.91
C GLY A 157 34.22 38.34 -53.60
N SER A 158 35.17 39.06 -54.19
CA SER A 158 36.29 38.50 -54.97
C SER A 158 37.53 38.11 -54.14
N GLY A 159 37.47 38.21 -52.81
CA GLY A 159 38.63 38.09 -51.92
C GLY A 159 38.50 37.05 -50.83
N ILE A 160 39.50 36.20 -50.63
CA ILE A 160 39.50 35.15 -49.60
C ILE A 160 39.92 35.75 -48.25
N ASN A 161 39.00 35.81 -47.29
CA ASN A 161 39.21 36.43 -45.97
C ASN A 161 39.27 35.43 -44.81
N TRP A 162 39.21 34.13 -45.12
CA TRP A 162 39.25 33.03 -44.16
C TRP A 162 40.47 32.15 -44.40
N PHE A 163 41.07 31.68 -43.30
CA PHE A 163 42.11 30.64 -43.31
C PHE A 163 41.75 29.54 -42.32
N ASN A 164 42.13 28.31 -42.64
CA ASN A 164 41.77 27.15 -41.84
C ASN A 164 42.95 26.19 -41.74
N TRP A 165 43.22 25.73 -40.52
CA TRP A 165 44.29 24.78 -40.25
C TRP A 165 43.90 23.80 -39.13
N PRO A 166 44.25 22.50 -39.26
CA PRO A 166 44.79 21.86 -40.46
C PRO A 166 43.81 21.91 -41.64
N ALA A 167 44.34 21.88 -42.86
CA ALA A 167 43.53 21.98 -44.07
C ALA A 167 42.65 20.73 -44.31
N ALA A 168 42.84 19.62 -43.61
CA ALA A 168 42.01 18.40 -43.68
C ALA A 168 42.22 17.56 -42.41
N GLY A 169 41.38 16.55 -42.20
CA GLY A 169 41.47 15.63 -41.07
C GLY A 169 40.61 16.04 -39.87
N ASN A 170 40.62 15.20 -38.84
CA ASN A 170 39.69 15.28 -37.72
C ASN A 170 39.73 16.59 -36.94
N SER A 171 40.80 17.38 -36.98
CA SER A 171 40.92 18.62 -36.20
C SER A 171 40.63 19.87 -37.03
N SER A 172 39.91 19.75 -38.14
CA SER A 172 39.70 20.88 -39.07
C SER A 172 38.26 21.41 -39.04
N TRP A 173 38.09 22.73 -39.21
CA TRP A 173 36.78 23.37 -39.34
C TRP A 173 36.17 23.16 -40.74
N ARG A 174 34.86 22.88 -40.85
CA ARG A 174 34.15 22.66 -42.13
C ARG A 174 32.73 23.15 -42.08
N ARG A 175 32.05 23.18 -43.24
CA ARG A 175 30.59 23.19 -43.22
C ARG A 175 30.09 21.88 -42.63
N ASN A 176 29.07 21.96 -41.78
CA ASN A 176 28.53 20.85 -41.00
C ASN A 176 28.04 19.64 -41.83
N ASP A 177 27.78 19.80 -43.14
CA ASP A 177 27.30 18.79 -44.08
C ASP A 177 28.41 18.18 -44.99
N ARG A 178 29.68 18.58 -44.82
CA ARG A 178 30.79 18.22 -45.73
C ARG A 178 31.81 17.25 -45.11
N TYR A 179 31.36 16.18 -44.45
CA TYR A 179 32.26 15.26 -43.74
C TYR A 179 33.17 14.43 -44.68
N GLU A 180 32.70 14.05 -45.89
CA GLU A 180 33.45 13.19 -46.83
C GLU A 180 34.60 13.90 -47.55
N ASP A 181 34.40 15.17 -47.92
CA ASP A 181 35.35 15.95 -48.74
C ASP A 181 36.64 16.33 -47.97
N GLY A 182 36.55 16.37 -46.63
CA GLY A 182 37.60 16.85 -45.72
C GLY A 182 38.44 15.78 -45.02
N SER A 183 38.17 14.49 -45.27
CA SER A 183 38.80 13.35 -44.57
C SER A 183 38.56 13.32 -43.05
N TRP A 184 37.37 13.72 -42.58
CA TRP A 184 36.95 13.36 -41.22
C TRP A 184 36.74 11.85 -41.14
N SER A 185 37.22 11.22 -40.06
CA SER A 185 37.11 9.77 -39.90
C SER A 185 35.69 9.29 -39.59
N SER A 186 34.81 10.20 -39.15
CA SER A 186 33.41 9.92 -38.83
C SER A 186 32.55 11.19 -38.90
N ASP A 187 31.23 11.01 -38.99
CA ASP A 187 30.25 12.09 -38.82
C ASP A 187 29.72 12.19 -37.38
N PHE A 188 30.35 11.48 -36.43
CA PHE A 188 29.93 11.43 -35.04
C PHE A 188 30.14 12.78 -34.32
N GLY A 189 29.32 13.09 -33.32
CA GLY A 189 29.41 14.34 -32.54
C GLY A 189 28.60 15.52 -33.07
N GLY A 190 27.87 15.35 -34.17
CA GLY A 190 27.01 16.39 -34.73
C GLY A 190 25.89 16.85 -33.78
N TYR A 191 25.54 18.13 -33.85
CA TYR A 191 24.55 18.79 -33.02
C TYR A 191 23.25 19.10 -33.80
N THR A 192 22.13 19.25 -33.08
CA THR A 192 20.81 19.58 -33.66
C THR A 192 20.16 20.74 -32.89
N PRO A 193 19.58 21.76 -33.57
CA PRO A 193 19.58 21.96 -35.02
C PRO A 193 20.98 22.26 -35.58
N THR A 194 21.17 22.08 -36.89
CA THR A 194 22.48 22.19 -37.56
C THR A 194 23.02 23.61 -37.69
N SER A 195 22.18 24.62 -37.52
CA SER A 195 22.51 26.05 -37.51
C SER A 195 21.46 26.83 -36.70
N THR A 196 21.74 28.10 -36.42
CA THR A 196 20.80 29.02 -35.74
C THR A 196 19.93 29.74 -36.75
N THR A 197 20.50 30.09 -37.91
CA THR A 197 19.80 30.68 -39.06
C THR A 197 20.23 29.91 -40.32
N GLY A 198 19.34 29.79 -41.32
CA GLY A 198 19.65 29.06 -42.54
C GLY A 198 19.76 27.54 -42.35
N ASP A 199 20.59 26.89 -43.17
CA ASP A 199 20.71 25.44 -43.25
C ASP A 199 22.07 24.93 -42.71
N TYR A 200 23.10 25.77 -42.71
CA TYR A 200 24.48 25.35 -42.46
C TYR A 200 25.23 26.16 -41.39
N SER A 201 26.26 25.56 -40.81
CA SER A 201 27.18 26.19 -39.85
C SER A 201 28.61 25.72 -40.06
N ALA A 202 29.58 26.40 -39.45
CA ALA A 202 30.95 25.92 -39.34
C ALA A 202 31.08 24.94 -38.16
N ARG A 203 31.41 23.69 -38.45
CA ARG A 203 31.61 22.59 -37.49
C ARG A 203 33.09 22.27 -37.34
N PHE A 204 33.56 22.18 -36.10
CA PHE A 204 34.85 21.63 -35.73
C PHE A 204 34.65 20.21 -35.23
N HIS A 205 35.23 19.24 -35.94
CA HIS A 205 35.23 17.86 -35.47
C HIS A 205 36.23 17.70 -34.32
N SER A 206 35.79 17.16 -33.19
CA SER A 206 36.60 17.00 -31.98
C SER A 206 37.15 15.57 -31.93
N THR A 207 38.46 15.38 -31.85
CA THR A 207 39.01 14.03 -31.63
C THR A 207 40.33 14.06 -30.85
N TYR A 208 40.32 13.51 -29.63
CA TYR A 208 41.47 13.22 -28.75
C TYR A 208 42.53 14.32 -28.64
N GLY A 209 42.21 15.40 -27.93
CA GLY A 209 43.20 16.42 -27.52
C GLY A 209 43.81 17.23 -28.67
N SER A 210 43.16 17.20 -29.83
CA SER A 210 43.58 17.92 -31.02
C SER A 210 43.19 19.40 -30.98
N GLU A 211 43.92 20.22 -31.72
CA GLU A 211 43.64 21.65 -31.88
C GLU A 211 43.56 21.98 -33.37
N GLY A 212 42.60 22.83 -33.73
CA GLY A 212 42.54 23.45 -35.04
C GLY A 212 41.83 24.78 -35.00
N TYR A 213 42.07 25.62 -35.99
CA TYR A 213 41.57 26.98 -35.98
C TYR A 213 41.04 27.45 -37.33
N LEU A 214 39.98 28.25 -37.22
CA LEU A 214 39.41 29.04 -38.29
C LEU A 214 39.75 30.51 -38.03
N GLN A 215 40.40 31.16 -38.98
CA GLN A 215 40.90 32.53 -38.85
C GLN A 215 40.20 33.45 -39.83
N LEU A 216 39.72 34.57 -39.32
CA LEU A 216 39.11 35.65 -40.07
C LEU A 216 40.06 36.85 -40.14
N TYR A 217 40.32 37.33 -41.36
CA TYR A 217 41.20 38.46 -41.65
C TYR A 217 40.36 39.71 -41.86
N ILE A 218 40.56 40.74 -41.04
CA ILE A 218 39.77 41.96 -41.02
C ILE A 218 40.68 43.20 -41.09
N ASN A 219 40.24 44.19 -41.84
CA ASN A 219 40.78 45.54 -41.81
C ASN A 219 39.90 46.42 -40.89
N ALA A 220 40.43 46.75 -39.71
CA ALA A 220 39.77 47.60 -38.71
C ALA A 220 40.28 49.05 -38.72
N SER A 221 41.07 49.46 -39.72
CA SER A 221 41.77 50.75 -39.72
C SER A 221 40.93 51.95 -40.18
N ASN A 222 39.62 51.80 -40.34
CA ASN A 222 38.77 52.95 -40.62
C ASN A 222 38.67 53.84 -39.37
N THR A 223 39.50 54.87 -39.28
CA THR A 223 39.55 55.80 -38.14
C THR A 223 38.31 56.68 -38.02
N ALA A 224 37.41 56.70 -39.02
CA ALA A 224 36.12 57.36 -38.91
C ALA A 224 35.11 56.58 -38.06
N GLU A 225 35.38 55.29 -37.83
CA GLU A 225 34.58 54.42 -36.98
C GLU A 225 35.15 54.41 -35.54
N PRO A 226 34.32 54.12 -34.52
CA PRO A 226 34.79 54.01 -33.14
C PRO A 226 35.86 52.93 -32.99
N GLU A 227 36.82 53.13 -32.05
CA GLU A 227 37.90 52.17 -31.78
C GLU A 227 37.36 50.80 -31.34
N LEU A 228 36.26 50.80 -30.59
CA LEU A 228 35.60 49.61 -30.07
C LEU A 228 34.92 48.82 -31.19
N LYS A 229 35.23 47.54 -31.25
CA LYS A 229 34.66 46.56 -32.17
C LYS A 229 33.89 45.52 -31.37
N LYS A 230 32.74 45.12 -31.89
CA LYS A 230 31.96 43.99 -31.40
C LYS A 230 32.15 42.81 -32.34
N LEU A 231 32.64 41.70 -31.79
CA LEU A 231 32.52 40.37 -32.35
C LEU A 231 31.26 39.73 -31.76
N SER A 232 30.34 39.28 -32.60
CA SER A 232 29.23 38.42 -32.19
C SER A 232 29.19 37.14 -33.01
N PHE A 233 28.84 36.02 -32.40
CA PHE A 233 28.68 34.73 -33.07
C PHE A 233 27.76 33.84 -32.24
N ASP A 234 27.10 32.88 -32.88
CA ASP A 234 26.36 31.82 -32.22
C ASP A 234 27.25 30.59 -32.11
N TYR A 235 27.17 29.87 -30.99
CA TYR A 235 27.89 28.62 -30.80
C TYR A 235 27.01 27.56 -30.15
N ILE A 236 27.35 26.30 -30.39
CA ILE A 236 26.74 25.14 -29.74
C ILE A 236 27.84 24.13 -29.42
N ASN A 237 27.73 23.50 -28.25
CA ASN A 237 28.64 22.48 -27.77
C ASN A 237 27.90 21.63 -26.72
N THR A 238 27.29 20.54 -27.17
CA THR A 238 26.18 19.90 -26.44
C THR A 238 26.60 19.16 -25.17
N ASP A 239 27.86 18.72 -25.09
CA ASP A 239 28.43 18.07 -23.91
C ASP A 239 29.96 18.30 -23.87
N GLY A 240 30.65 17.75 -22.88
CA GLY A 240 32.12 17.79 -22.81
C GLY A 240 32.76 19.09 -22.32
N THR A 241 34.09 19.08 -22.32
CA THR A 241 35.01 20.19 -21.98
C THR A 241 35.68 20.82 -23.22
N ASP A 242 35.24 20.42 -24.41
CA ASP A 242 35.54 21.10 -25.66
C ASP A 242 35.33 22.60 -25.53
N LYS A 243 36.21 23.38 -26.15
CA LYS A 243 36.13 24.84 -26.04
C LYS A 243 36.57 25.54 -27.30
N VAL A 244 35.94 26.68 -27.56
CA VAL A 244 36.46 27.67 -28.50
C VAL A 244 37.21 28.72 -27.72
N VAL A 245 38.48 28.92 -28.04
CA VAL A 245 39.27 30.05 -27.53
C VAL A 245 39.40 31.08 -28.65
N ILE A 246 39.06 32.32 -28.33
CA ILE A 246 39.12 33.42 -29.28
C ILE A 246 40.42 34.17 -29.08
N TRP A 247 41.24 34.25 -30.12
CA TRP A 247 42.48 35.02 -30.10
C TRP A 247 42.41 36.18 -31.08
N LEU A 248 43.02 37.30 -30.70
CA LEU A 248 43.15 38.51 -31.49
C LEU A 248 44.61 38.76 -31.81
N SER A 249 44.91 38.99 -33.08
CA SER A 249 46.14 39.61 -33.53
C SER A 249 45.84 40.95 -34.18
N THR A 250 46.62 41.97 -33.89
CA THR A 250 46.53 43.30 -34.53
C THR A 250 47.75 43.63 -35.38
N ASN A 251 48.65 42.66 -35.58
CA ASN A 251 49.91 42.81 -36.29
C ASN A 251 50.09 41.74 -37.38
N GLY A 252 48.98 41.36 -38.03
CA GLY A 252 49.01 40.40 -39.14
C GLY A 252 49.40 38.98 -38.75
N GLY A 253 49.20 38.60 -37.48
CA GLY A 253 49.45 37.25 -36.98
C GLY A 253 50.82 37.01 -36.35
N ALA A 254 51.63 38.06 -36.15
CA ALA A 254 52.92 37.92 -35.46
C ALA A 254 52.73 37.57 -33.98
N ASP A 255 51.78 38.20 -33.29
CA ASP A 255 51.41 37.90 -31.91
C ASP A 255 49.89 37.73 -31.77
N PHE A 256 49.48 36.93 -30.78
CA PHE A 256 48.07 36.69 -30.44
C PHE A 256 47.81 36.92 -28.95
N VAL A 257 46.74 37.66 -28.64
CA VAL A 257 46.23 37.87 -27.29
C VAL A 257 44.86 37.19 -27.16
N ARG A 258 44.60 36.52 -26.04
CA ARG A 258 43.31 35.86 -25.81
C ARG A 258 42.24 36.93 -25.51
N LEU A 259 41.13 36.90 -26.25
CA LEU A 259 39.96 37.74 -26.01
C LEU A 259 38.96 37.09 -25.07
N ASP A 260 38.58 35.84 -25.35
CA ASP A 260 37.56 35.13 -24.58
C ASP A 260 37.66 33.61 -24.81
N SER A 261 36.80 32.84 -24.15
CA SER A 261 36.54 31.43 -24.46
C SER A 261 35.11 31.03 -24.12
N VAL A 262 34.57 30.10 -24.89
CA VAL A 262 33.30 29.42 -24.61
C VAL A 262 33.51 27.92 -24.51
N ALA A 263 32.74 27.26 -23.65
CA ALA A 263 32.81 25.81 -23.42
C ALA A 263 31.44 25.18 -23.75
N THR A 264 30.74 24.58 -22.79
CA THR A 264 29.48 23.84 -23.01
C THR A 264 28.27 24.76 -23.23
N ALA A 265 27.48 24.46 -24.26
CA ALA A 265 26.17 25.06 -24.55
C ALA A 265 25.24 24.02 -25.20
N ALA A 266 24.24 23.55 -24.46
CA ALA A 266 23.30 22.51 -24.89
C ALA A 266 22.36 22.93 -26.05
N LYS A 267 22.29 24.23 -26.33
CA LYS A 267 21.53 24.83 -27.43
C LYS A 267 22.38 25.95 -28.03
N TRP A 268 22.08 26.33 -29.28
CA TRP A 268 22.69 27.51 -29.90
C TRP A 268 22.56 28.72 -28.99
N THR A 269 23.73 29.29 -28.67
CA THR A 269 23.87 30.38 -27.72
C THR A 269 24.65 31.50 -28.38
N LYS A 270 24.11 32.72 -28.35
CA LYS A 270 24.79 33.90 -28.85
C LYS A 270 25.88 34.34 -27.88
N LYS A 271 27.05 34.67 -28.41
CA LYS A 271 28.19 35.24 -27.68
C LYS A 271 28.56 36.59 -28.28
N GLU A 272 28.85 37.56 -27.42
CA GLU A 272 29.36 38.88 -27.81
C GLU A 272 30.67 39.16 -27.06
N VAL A 273 31.67 39.65 -27.79
CA VAL A 273 33.01 39.95 -27.30
C VAL A 273 33.43 41.31 -27.86
N PHE A 274 33.98 42.15 -27.00
CA PHE A 274 34.40 43.50 -27.37
C PHE A 274 35.92 43.63 -27.36
N PHE A 275 36.49 44.33 -28.35
CA PHE A 275 37.92 44.62 -28.41
C PHE A 275 38.17 45.98 -29.08
N THR A 276 39.28 46.64 -28.76
CA THR A 276 39.63 47.97 -29.28
C THR A 276 40.81 47.87 -30.24
N THR A 277 40.68 48.41 -31.46
CA THR A 277 41.79 48.49 -32.41
C THR A 277 41.49 49.41 -33.60
N TYR A 278 42.54 50.02 -34.14
CA TYR A 278 42.58 50.71 -35.45
C TYR A 278 43.54 50.02 -36.44
N ALA A 279 43.95 48.78 -36.18
CA ALA A 279 44.89 48.08 -37.05
C ALA A 279 44.27 47.68 -38.39
N SER A 280 45.05 47.77 -39.48
CA SER A 280 44.62 47.33 -40.82
C SER A 280 44.81 45.84 -41.06
N GLN A 281 45.54 45.16 -40.17
CA GLN A 281 45.88 43.73 -40.26
C GLN A 281 45.43 43.01 -38.99
N VAL A 282 44.11 42.86 -38.84
CA VAL A 282 43.50 42.16 -37.71
C VAL A 282 43.22 40.71 -38.09
N ILE A 283 43.56 39.77 -37.19
CA ILE A 283 43.18 38.36 -37.30
C ILE A 283 42.40 37.95 -36.06
N LEU A 284 41.16 37.49 -36.26
CA LEU A 284 40.37 36.81 -35.24
C LEU A 284 40.49 35.31 -35.45
N ARG A 285 40.98 34.59 -34.45
CA ARG A 285 41.18 33.14 -34.49
C ARG A 285 40.19 32.46 -33.57
N PHE A 286 39.33 31.63 -34.14
CA PHE A 286 38.48 30.69 -33.42
C PHE A 286 39.23 29.36 -33.31
N ALA A 287 39.88 29.13 -32.17
CA ALA A 287 40.62 27.89 -31.91
C ALA A 287 39.69 26.87 -31.23
N GLY A 288 39.32 25.83 -31.97
CA GLY A 288 38.64 24.66 -31.43
C GLY A 288 39.67 23.77 -30.74
N ILE A 289 39.44 23.48 -29.47
CA ILE A 289 40.29 22.62 -28.67
C ILE A 289 39.44 21.44 -28.23
N ALA A 290 39.78 20.28 -28.79
CA ALA A 290 39.15 19.01 -28.48
C ALA A 290 39.57 18.54 -27.08
N ASP A 291 38.65 17.89 -26.38
CA ASP A 291 38.94 17.05 -25.22
C ASP A 291 38.99 15.55 -25.62
N ASN A 292 38.81 14.65 -24.66
CA ASN A 292 38.75 13.20 -24.89
C ASN A 292 37.30 12.70 -25.07
N GLY A 293 36.35 13.61 -25.31
CA GLY A 293 34.93 13.37 -25.52
C GLY A 293 34.57 13.23 -27.00
N ASN A 294 33.27 13.30 -27.25
CA ASN A 294 32.64 12.93 -28.53
C ASN A 294 31.73 14.02 -29.11
N SER A 295 31.68 15.20 -28.49
CA SER A 295 30.93 16.37 -28.95
C SER A 295 31.69 17.10 -30.04
N ASP A 296 31.00 17.61 -31.06
CA ASP A 296 31.58 18.58 -31.98
C ASP A 296 31.13 20.00 -31.61
N ILE A 297 31.92 20.98 -32.05
CA ILE A 297 31.63 22.39 -31.79
C ILE A 297 31.05 23.04 -33.04
N GLY A 298 29.94 23.75 -32.89
CA GLY A 298 29.35 24.57 -33.94
C GLY A 298 29.60 26.05 -33.75
N LEU A 299 29.83 26.74 -34.87
CA LEU A 299 29.98 28.19 -34.99
C LEU A 299 29.09 28.70 -36.12
N ASP A 300 28.30 29.73 -35.84
CA ASP A 300 27.36 30.32 -36.78
C ASP A 300 27.27 31.86 -36.59
N ASN A 301 26.71 32.58 -37.57
CA ASN A 301 26.39 34.01 -37.52
C ASN A 301 27.54 34.92 -37.02
N VAL A 302 28.77 34.69 -37.50
CA VAL A 302 29.94 35.49 -37.14
C VAL A 302 29.80 36.89 -37.73
N ARG A 303 29.78 37.91 -36.87
CA ARG A 303 29.73 39.32 -37.25
C ARG A 303 30.77 40.12 -36.51
N VAL A 304 31.38 41.06 -37.24
CA VAL A 304 32.30 42.04 -36.65
C VAL A 304 31.91 43.42 -37.13
N ALA A 305 31.66 44.33 -36.20
CA ALA A 305 31.28 45.70 -36.52
C ALA A 305 31.91 46.68 -35.53
N ALA A 306 32.13 47.91 -35.98
CA ALA A 306 32.44 49.00 -35.06
C ALA A 306 31.19 49.35 -34.24
N THR A 307 31.36 49.64 -32.95
CA THR A 307 30.27 50.00 -32.05
C THR A 307 30.71 51.03 -31.02
N TYR A 308 29.75 51.69 -30.37
CA TYR A 308 30.02 52.61 -29.28
C TYR A 308 29.86 51.90 -27.93
N PRO A 309 30.79 52.07 -26.97
CA PRO A 309 30.59 51.52 -25.63
C PRO A 309 29.36 52.13 -24.96
N CYS A 310 28.76 51.41 -24.02
CA CYS A 310 27.85 52.01 -23.05
C CYS A 310 28.51 53.26 -22.41
N THR A 311 27.70 54.29 -22.15
CA THR A 311 28.17 55.52 -21.52
C THR A 311 27.30 55.80 -20.29
N GLY A 312 27.95 56.23 -19.20
CA GLY A 312 27.28 56.46 -17.92
C GLY A 312 26.74 55.20 -17.25
N ALA A 313 25.91 55.40 -16.22
CA ALA A 313 25.19 54.33 -15.54
C ALA A 313 24.06 53.79 -16.44
N PRO A 314 23.93 52.47 -16.62
CA PRO A 314 22.81 51.89 -17.38
C PRO A 314 21.46 52.31 -16.81
N VAL A 315 20.44 52.49 -17.65
CA VAL A 315 19.07 52.79 -17.18
C VAL A 315 18.23 51.52 -17.27
N ILE A 316 17.97 50.89 -16.13
CA ILE A 316 17.16 49.67 -16.04
C ILE A 316 15.68 50.06 -15.99
N ASN A 317 14.87 49.51 -16.90
CA ASN A 317 13.43 49.80 -16.96
C ASN A 317 12.66 49.08 -15.84
N GLY A 318 13.12 47.88 -15.48
CA GLY A 318 12.58 47.10 -14.38
C GLY A 318 13.10 45.67 -14.37
N VAL A 319 12.81 44.95 -13.29
CA VAL A 319 12.88 43.49 -13.22
C VAL A 319 11.55 42.94 -12.71
N SER A 320 11.21 41.75 -13.17
CA SER A 320 10.01 40.99 -12.77
C SER A 320 10.39 39.59 -12.29
N ALA A 321 9.51 38.99 -11.50
CA ALA A 321 9.57 37.59 -11.11
C ALA A 321 8.34 36.86 -11.65
N ASP A 322 8.50 35.58 -12.01
CA ASP A 322 7.39 34.72 -12.40
C ASP A 322 6.39 34.47 -11.25
N LYS A 323 6.84 34.63 -10.00
CA LYS A 323 6.06 34.42 -8.77
C LYS A 323 6.30 35.53 -7.75
N SER A 324 5.24 35.96 -7.08
CA SER A 324 5.28 36.89 -5.95
C SER A 324 5.23 36.19 -4.58
N SER A 325 4.78 34.93 -4.55
CA SER A 325 4.78 34.09 -3.35
C SER A 325 4.95 32.61 -3.69
N MET A 326 5.53 31.84 -2.78
CA MET A 326 5.85 30.42 -2.98
C MET A 326 6.13 29.69 -1.66
N CYS A 327 6.27 28.38 -1.72
CA CYS A 327 6.66 27.55 -0.58
C CYS A 327 8.19 27.44 -0.46
N ALA A 328 8.69 27.29 0.77
CA ALA A 328 10.12 27.14 1.04
C ALA A 328 10.74 25.99 0.23
N GLY A 329 11.83 26.29 -0.47
CA GLY A 329 12.58 25.38 -1.33
C GLY A 329 12.13 25.36 -2.79
N ALA A 330 10.99 25.96 -3.15
CA ALA A 330 10.61 26.11 -4.56
C ALA A 330 11.49 27.15 -5.27
N SER A 331 11.51 27.11 -6.60
CA SER A 331 12.27 28.05 -7.44
C SER A 331 11.42 29.17 -8.02
N VAL A 332 12.02 30.36 -8.08
CA VAL A 332 11.51 31.57 -8.73
C VAL A 332 12.45 31.93 -9.87
N GLU A 333 11.87 32.31 -11.01
CA GLU A 333 12.60 32.89 -12.13
C GLU A 333 12.44 34.42 -12.10
N VAL A 334 13.56 35.12 -12.18
CA VAL A 334 13.61 36.58 -12.31
C VAL A 334 14.17 36.97 -13.66
N GLN A 335 13.64 38.04 -14.23
CA GLN A 335 14.00 38.52 -15.56
C GLN A 335 14.11 40.05 -15.61
N LEU A 336 15.00 40.53 -16.49
CA LEU A 336 15.16 41.93 -16.84
C LEU A 336 14.07 42.35 -17.84
N ASP A 337 13.26 43.36 -17.47
CA ASP A 337 12.13 43.83 -18.29
C ASP A 337 12.57 44.81 -19.41
N GLY A 338 13.87 45.12 -19.47
CA GLY A 338 14.50 45.94 -20.49
C GLY A 338 15.40 47.04 -19.93
N MET A 339 16.13 47.70 -20.83
CA MET A 339 16.97 48.85 -20.54
C MET A 339 16.79 49.92 -21.61
N THR A 340 17.01 51.18 -21.23
CA THR A 340 16.97 52.33 -22.12
C THR A 340 18.37 52.92 -22.33
N GLY A 341 18.69 53.34 -23.55
CA GLY A 341 19.99 53.90 -23.92
C GLY A 341 20.93 52.89 -24.60
N ASN A 342 22.22 53.23 -24.71
CA ASN A 342 23.21 52.30 -25.28
C ASN A 342 23.60 51.24 -24.25
N THR A 343 23.24 49.99 -24.52
CA THR A 343 23.43 48.83 -23.64
C THR A 343 24.63 47.97 -24.02
N GLU A 344 25.36 48.36 -25.07
CA GLU A 344 26.50 47.62 -25.60
C GLU A 344 27.62 47.50 -24.54
N GLY A 345 27.92 46.26 -24.15
CA GLY A 345 28.96 45.93 -23.18
C GLY A 345 28.56 46.08 -21.70
N VAL A 346 27.28 46.26 -21.40
CA VAL A 346 26.77 46.20 -20.01
C VAL A 346 26.86 44.78 -19.47
N THR A 347 27.26 44.65 -18.21
CA THR A 347 27.33 43.37 -17.47
C THR A 347 26.28 43.33 -16.37
N TYR A 348 25.78 42.13 -16.04
CA TYR A 348 24.73 41.94 -15.04
C TYR A 348 25.21 41.11 -13.85
N GLN A 349 24.60 41.36 -12.69
CA GLN A 349 24.75 40.55 -11.49
C GLN A 349 23.44 40.55 -10.71
N TRP A 350 22.78 39.39 -10.59
CA TRP A 350 21.61 39.25 -9.72
C TRP A 350 22.02 39.25 -8.25
N GLN A 351 21.21 39.94 -7.43
CA GLN A 351 21.42 40.12 -6.01
C GLN A 351 20.18 39.77 -5.21
N TYR A 352 20.38 39.33 -3.98
CA TYR A 352 19.31 39.02 -3.04
C TYR A 352 19.51 39.71 -1.69
N SER A 353 18.41 39.85 -0.95
CA SER A 353 18.35 40.40 0.40
C SER A 353 17.30 39.66 1.22
N THR A 354 17.68 39.21 2.42
CA THR A 354 16.78 38.54 3.38
C THR A 354 16.38 39.46 4.55
N ASP A 355 16.83 40.72 4.53
CA ASP A 355 16.64 41.72 5.58
C ASP A 355 15.92 42.98 5.06
N ASN A 356 14.93 42.75 4.19
CA ASN A 356 14.09 43.78 3.57
C ASN A 356 14.87 44.88 2.83
N GLY A 357 15.94 44.50 2.14
CA GLY A 357 16.73 45.40 1.30
C GLY A 357 17.83 46.16 2.05
N SER A 358 18.11 45.81 3.31
CA SER A 358 19.14 46.48 4.12
C SER A 358 20.55 46.06 3.69
N THR A 359 20.76 44.77 3.41
CA THR A 359 21.99 44.22 2.85
C THR A 359 21.71 43.41 1.60
N TRP A 360 22.63 43.47 0.64
CA TRP A 360 22.52 42.81 -0.66
C TRP A 360 23.73 41.93 -0.93
N GLN A 361 23.47 40.69 -1.34
CA GLN A 361 24.49 39.70 -1.67
C GLN A 361 24.33 39.24 -3.12
N ASN A 362 25.44 38.87 -3.77
CA ASN A 362 25.43 38.39 -5.14
C ASN A 362 25.09 36.90 -5.18
N PHE A 363 24.25 36.48 -6.13
CA PHE A 363 24.21 35.07 -6.54
C PHE A 363 25.44 34.74 -7.38
N THR A 364 26.18 33.70 -6.99
CA THR A 364 27.40 33.31 -7.70
C THR A 364 27.08 32.87 -9.13
N GLY A 365 27.72 33.49 -10.13
CA GLY A 365 27.52 33.16 -11.55
C GLY A 365 26.21 33.64 -12.19
N ALA A 366 25.38 34.38 -11.44
CA ALA A 366 24.09 34.87 -11.94
C ALA A 366 24.24 36.17 -12.77
N THR A 367 24.88 36.06 -13.93
CA THR A 367 25.24 37.20 -14.79
C THR A 367 24.38 37.32 -16.06
N GLY A 368 23.33 36.52 -16.18
CA GLY A 368 22.38 36.56 -17.29
C GLY A 368 21.31 37.64 -17.11
N SER A 369 20.58 37.93 -18.19
CA SER A 369 19.39 38.80 -18.16
C SER A 369 18.18 38.14 -17.49
N SER A 370 18.22 36.84 -17.24
CA SER A 370 17.31 36.10 -16.36
C SER A 370 18.10 35.16 -15.46
N TYR A 371 17.48 34.73 -14.35
CA TYR A 371 18.08 33.80 -13.39
C TYR A 371 16.99 33.04 -12.63
N THR A 372 17.17 31.73 -12.46
CA THR A 372 16.27 30.88 -11.66
C THR A 372 16.98 30.43 -10.39
N THR A 373 16.33 30.58 -9.23
CA THR A 373 16.90 30.20 -7.93
C THR A 373 15.85 29.64 -6.98
N PRO A 374 16.17 28.63 -6.15
CA PRO A 374 15.34 28.24 -5.02
C PRO A 374 15.44 29.27 -3.88
N LEU A 375 14.35 29.45 -3.14
CA LEU A 375 14.31 30.33 -1.96
C LEU A 375 13.73 29.60 -0.73
N THR A 376 14.37 29.76 0.42
CA THR A 376 13.93 29.14 1.70
C THR A 376 13.30 30.13 2.67
N VAL A 377 13.51 31.43 2.45
CA VAL A 377 12.97 32.53 3.24
C VAL A 377 12.52 33.66 2.32
N SER A 378 11.57 34.49 2.76
CA SER A 378 11.13 35.66 2.00
C SER A 378 12.32 36.52 1.63
N THR A 379 12.47 36.81 0.34
CA THR A 379 13.70 37.39 -0.22
C THR A 379 13.35 38.51 -1.20
N GLY A 380 14.03 39.64 -1.05
CA GLY A 380 14.05 40.70 -2.05
C GLY A 380 15.11 40.42 -3.11
N LEU A 381 14.72 40.49 -4.38
CA LEU A 381 15.58 40.23 -5.54
C LEU A 381 15.74 41.50 -6.36
N ARG A 382 16.96 41.76 -6.87
CA ARG A 382 17.24 42.85 -7.80
C ARG A 382 18.39 42.51 -8.75
N LEU A 383 18.52 43.26 -9.83
CA LEU A 383 19.63 43.17 -10.76
C LEU A 383 20.53 44.41 -10.60
N GLN A 384 21.85 44.19 -10.55
CA GLN A 384 22.84 45.25 -10.75
C GLN A 384 23.34 45.20 -12.19
N ALA A 385 23.25 46.32 -12.91
CA ALA A 385 23.82 46.48 -14.26
C ALA A 385 25.04 47.42 -14.19
N THR A 386 26.16 47.00 -14.76
CA THR A 386 27.41 47.77 -14.73
C THR A 386 27.89 48.03 -16.16
N CYS A 387 28.13 49.30 -16.47
CA CYS A 387 28.87 49.68 -17.67
C CYS A 387 30.37 49.72 -17.34
N PRO A 388 31.18 48.74 -17.77
CA PRO A 388 32.60 48.67 -17.41
C PRO A 388 33.39 49.84 -18.03
N PHE A 389 33.00 50.31 -19.21
CA PHE A 389 33.67 51.41 -19.91
C PHE A 389 33.50 52.76 -19.22
N ALA A 390 32.39 52.97 -18.50
CA ALA A 390 32.15 54.17 -17.70
C ALA A 390 32.50 53.98 -16.22
N SER A 391 32.77 52.74 -15.78
CA SER A 391 32.90 52.35 -14.37
C SER A 391 31.71 52.81 -13.50
N GLN A 392 30.51 52.79 -14.09
CA GLN A 392 29.27 53.21 -13.43
C GLN A 392 28.27 52.05 -13.43
N SER A 393 27.52 51.93 -12.35
CA SER A 393 26.50 50.91 -12.19
C SER A 393 25.17 51.50 -11.73
N SER A 394 24.09 50.79 -12.02
CA SER A 394 22.75 51.04 -11.51
C SER A 394 22.15 49.74 -10.99
N VAL A 395 21.13 49.87 -10.15
CA VAL A 395 20.35 48.73 -9.64
C VAL A 395 18.90 48.90 -10.06
N SER A 396 18.22 47.78 -10.31
CA SER A 396 16.81 47.75 -10.67
C SER A 396 15.90 48.11 -9.48
N ASN A 397 14.58 48.13 -9.72
CA ASN A 397 13.60 47.94 -8.66
C ASN A 397 13.82 46.61 -7.94
N VAL A 398 13.25 46.49 -6.74
CA VAL A 398 13.25 45.26 -5.96
C VAL A 398 11.95 44.50 -6.21
N VAL A 399 12.05 43.21 -6.51
CA VAL A 399 10.92 42.29 -6.50
C VAL A 399 10.96 41.49 -5.20
N GLN A 400 9.89 41.59 -4.42
CA GLN A 400 9.75 40.83 -3.17
C GLN A 400 9.05 39.51 -3.46
N VAL A 401 9.68 38.41 -3.05
CA VAL A 401 9.11 37.07 -3.15
C VAL A 401 8.86 36.54 -1.75
N ALA A 402 7.59 36.42 -1.38
CA ALA A 402 7.19 35.87 -0.08
C ALA A 402 7.37 34.36 -0.08
N VAL A 403 8.04 33.82 0.95
CA VAL A 403 8.23 32.38 1.11
C VAL A 403 7.54 31.90 2.37
N SER A 404 6.55 31.03 2.18
CA SER A 404 5.85 30.37 3.28
C SER A 404 6.66 29.15 3.76
N PRO A 405 7.05 29.07 5.04
CA PRO A 405 7.77 27.93 5.57
C PRO A 405 6.87 26.69 5.65
N ARG A 406 7.50 25.53 5.79
CA ARG A 406 6.78 24.31 6.21
C ARG A 406 6.37 24.44 7.67
N VAL A 407 5.32 23.71 8.04
CA VAL A 407 4.68 23.83 9.35
C VAL A 407 4.96 22.60 10.21
N SER A 408 5.19 22.82 11.49
CA SER A 408 5.18 21.79 12.54
C SER A 408 4.68 22.39 13.85
N GLY A 409 4.13 21.54 14.73
CA GLY A 409 3.66 21.94 16.06
C GLY A 409 2.26 21.45 16.40
N THR A 410 1.98 21.31 17.69
CA THR A 410 0.71 20.74 18.20
C THR A 410 -0.15 21.74 18.98
N ASP A 411 0.22 23.02 18.96
CA ASP A 411 -0.44 24.09 19.71
C ASP A 411 -1.27 25.03 18.81
N PHE A 412 -1.72 24.51 17.66
CA PHE A 412 -2.67 25.23 16.79
C PHE A 412 -4.10 25.05 17.28
N THR A 413 -4.91 26.08 17.08
CA THR A 413 -6.30 26.13 17.53
C THR A 413 -7.25 26.46 16.39
N ILE A 414 -8.42 25.82 16.37
CA ILE A 414 -9.53 26.22 15.49
C ILE A 414 -10.63 26.82 16.36
N ASN A 415 -10.85 28.13 16.24
CA ASN A 415 -11.86 28.86 16.99
C ASN A 415 -12.46 29.99 16.15
N LYS A 416 -13.68 29.80 15.66
CA LYS A 416 -14.41 30.80 14.86
C LYS A 416 -14.74 32.11 15.60
N ALA A 417 -14.62 32.14 16.93
CA ALA A 417 -14.79 33.36 17.72
C ALA A 417 -13.56 34.28 17.67
N LEU A 418 -12.43 33.79 17.15
CA LEU A 418 -11.19 34.54 16.98
C LEU A 418 -10.84 34.60 15.49
N PRO A 419 -10.26 35.71 15.00
CA PRO A 419 -9.84 35.79 13.60
C PRO A 419 -8.69 34.81 13.31
N THR A 420 -8.56 34.40 12.05
CA THR A 420 -7.42 33.61 11.58
C THR A 420 -6.14 34.44 11.66
N GLY A 421 -5.14 33.92 12.36
CA GLY A 421 -3.86 34.59 12.58
C GLY A 421 -3.04 33.94 13.71
N GLY A 422 -1.71 34.04 13.60
CA GLY A 422 -0.81 33.40 14.54
C GLY A 422 -0.99 31.88 14.55
N LYS A 423 -1.42 31.32 15.68
CA LYS A 423 -1.71 29.88 15.84
C LYS A 423 -3.21 29.56 15.89
N ASN A 424 -4.08 30.53 15.61
CA ASN A 424 -5.54 30.34 15.58
C ASN A 424 -6.09 30.40 14.15
N PHE A 425 -7.07 29.56 13.85
CA PHE A 425 -7.80 29.50 12.59
C PHE A 425 -9.30 29.61 12.85
N ALA A 426 -10.02 30.40 12.07
CA ALA A 426 -11.46 30.60 12.24
C ALA A 426 -12.28 29.40 11.73
N SER A 427 -11.70 28.55 10.87
CA SER A 427 -12.36 27.44 10.18
C SER A 427 -11.39 26.27 9.97
N PHE A 428 -11.92 25.09 9.60
CA PHE A 428 -11.10 23.96 9.18
C PHE A 428 -10.40 24.24 7.84
N ASN A 429 -11.08 24.95 6.91
CA ASN A 429 -10.48 25.35 5.64
C ASN A 429 -9.31 26.33 5.79
N ASP A 430 -9.36 27.22 6.79
CA ASP A 430 -8.26 28.13 7.11
C ASP A 430 -7.05 27.36 7.66
N ALA A 431 -7.30 26.38 8.53
CA ALA A 431 -6.27 25.48 9.04
C ALA A 431 -5.63 24.64 7.91
N TYR A 432 -6.43 24.08 7.00
CA TYR A 432 -5.91 23.36 5.84
C TYR A 432 -5.12 24.27 4.88
N SER A 433 -5.60 25.49 4.63
CA SER A 433 -4.91 26.46 3.78
C SER A 433 -3.51 26.79 4.31
N PHE A 434 -3.33 26.80 5.64
CA PHE A 434 -2.03 26.98 6.28
C PHE A 434 -1.05 25.81 6.04
N LEU A 435 -1.55 24.61 5.77
CA LEU A 435 -0.74 23.42 5.50
C LEU A 435 -0.27 23.30 4.04
N LYS A 436 -0.78 24.11 3.11
CA LYS A 436 -0.54 23.93 1.66
C LYS A 436 0.93 23.96 1.23
N CYS A 437 1.81 24.59 2.03
CA CYS A 437 3.25 24.57 1.76
C CYS A 437 3.99 23.36 2.32
N GLY A 438 3.27 22.44 2.94
CA GLY A 438 3.80 21.21 3.52
C GLY A 438 4.13 21.33 4.99
N ILE A 439 4.45 20.18 5.57
CA ILE A 439 4.86 20.03 6.96
C ILE A 439 6.28 19.46 7.04
N ASP A 440 6.97 19.76 8.14
CA ASP A 440 8.32 19.23 8.44
C ASP A 440 8.39 18.49 9.80
N GLY A 441 7.24 18.35 10.44
CA GLY A 441 7.01 17.59 11.67
C GLY A 441 5.51 17.36 11.87
N PRO A 442 5.10 16.63 12.92
CA PRO A 442 3.69 16.44 13.25
C PRO A 442 2.96 17.77 13.46
N VAL A 443 1.71 17.84 13.00
CA VAL A 443 0.83 18.99 13.21
C VAL A 443 -0.46 18.57 13.90
N GLU A 444 -0.89 19.30 14.93
CA GLU A 444 -2.20 19.13 15.55
C GLU A 444 -2.95 20.46 15.67
N PHE A 445 -4.18 20.49 15.16
CA PHE A 445 -5.17 21.55 15.34
C PHE A 445 -6.20 21.08 16.36
N THR A 446 -6.28 21.77 17.49
CA THR A 446 -7.32 21.53 18.50
C THR A 446 -8.46 22.51 18.35
N VAL A 447 -9.66 22.02 18.08
CA VAL A 447 -10.86 22.85 18.03
C VAL A 447 -11.22 23.32 19.45
N ALA A 448 -11.53 24.60 19.61
CA ALA A 448 -11.90 25.15 20.91
C ALA A 448 -13.15 24.45 21.47
N ALA A 449 -13.09 23.94 22.71
CA ALA A 449 -14.19 23.21 23.32
C ALA A 449 -15.47 24.07 23.34
N GLY A 450 -16.60 23.49 22.90
CA GLY A 450 -17.90 24.17 22.93
C GLY A 450 -18.03 25.35 21.97
N SER A 451 -17.16 25.48 20.96
CA SER A 451 -17.32 26.48 19.89
C SER A 451 -18.50 26.16 18.95
N GLY A 452 -19.04 24.95 19.02
CA GLY A 452 -20.27 24.54 18.34
C GLY A 452 -20.03 24.11 16.90
N THR A 453 -21.04 24.31 16.04
CA THR A 453 -21.00 23.82 14.65
C THR A 453 -20.19 24.73 13.72
N TYR A 454 -19.34 24.13 12.89
CA TYR A 454 -18.65 24.74 11.76
C TYR A 454 -19.39 24.31 10.49
N THR A 455 -20.03 25.26 9.81
CA THR A 455 -20.82 24.98 8.60
C THR A 455 -19.95 25.18 7.37
N GLU A 456 -19.18 24.16 7.02
CA GLU A 456 -18.25 24.17 5.89
C GLU A 456 -17.98 22.75 5.40
N GLN A 457 -17.60 22.64 4.13
CA GLN A 457 -17.05 21.42 3.55
C GLN A 457 -15.53 21.44 3.69
N LEU A 458 -14.92 20.32 4.08
CA LEU A 458 -13.48 20.16 4.16
C LEU A 458 -13.01 19.17 3.08
N ILE A 459 -12.36 19.68 2.03
CA ILE A 459 -11.73 18.88 0.97
C ILE A 459 -10.21 18.96 1.14
N LEU A 460 -9.60 17.80 1.36
CA LEU A 460 -8.18 17.65 1.62
C LEU A 460 -7.51 16.93 0.45
N GLU A 461 -6.36 17.44 0.05
CA GLU A 461 -5.44 16.82 -0.89
C GLU A 461 -4.13 16.49 -0.16
N GLN A 462 -3.24 15.77 -0.82
CA GLN A 462 -1.95 15.40 -0.24
C GLN A 462 -1.15 16.64 0.20
N VAL A 463 -0.74 16.66 1.48
CA VAL A 463 0.16 17.69 2.02
C VAL A 463 1.61 17.20 1.93
N ALA A 464 2.47 18.01 1.34
CA ALA A 464 3.88 17.67 1.18
C ALA A 464 4.55 17.45 2.56
N GLY A 465 5.27 16.34 2.72
CA GLY A 465 5.93 15.99 4.00
C GLY A 465 5.07 15.20 4.98
N ALA A 466 3.76 15.02 4.70
CA ALA A 466 2.92 14.10 5.47
C ALA A 466 3.39 12.64 5.29
N SER A 467 3.47 11.93 6.41
CA SER A 467 3.98 10.56 6.49
C SER A 467 3.51 9.90 7.80
N GLU A 468 3.82 8.61 7.99
CA GLU A 468 3.54 7.89 9.24
C GLU A 468 4.14 8.60 10.48
N THR A 469 5.29 9.27 10.32
CA THR A 469 5.91 10.05 11.40
C THR A 469 5.34 11.47 11.50
N ASN A 470 5.13 12.14 10.36
CA ASN A 470 4.62 13.51 10.31
C ASN A 470 3.14 13.48 9.95
N THR A 471 2.28 13.27 10.96
CA THR A 471 0.82 13.22 10.76
C THR A 471 0.18 14.59 10.90
N ILE A 472 -1.02 14.73 10.33
CA ILE A 472 -1.85 15.93 10.47
C ILE A 472 -3.10 15.57 11.28
N THR A 473 -3.24 16.13 12.47
CA THR A 473 -4.34 15.82 13.38
C THR A 473 -5.34 16.97 13.48
N PHE A 474 -6.61 16.69 13.24
CA PHE A 474 -7.75 17.53 13.61
C PHE A 474 -8.43 16.92 14.85
N ASN A 475 -8.20 17.56 16.00
CA ASN A 475 -8.84 17.20 17.26
C ASN A 475 -10.12 18.03 17.44
N GLY A 476 -11.27 17.42 17.15
CA GLY A 476 -12.58 18.07 17.17
C GLY A 476 -13.03 18.52 18.55
N ASN A 477 -12.49 17.92 19.63
CA ASN A 477 -12.80 18.27 21.02
C ASN A 477 -14.32 18.31 21.31
N GLY A 478 -15.06 17.38 20.70
CA GLY A 478 -16.52 17.24 20.82
C GLY A 478 -17.35 18.20 19.95
N ASN A 479 -16.72 19.04 19.13
CA ASN A 479 -17.44 19.97 18.24
C ASN A 479 -17.94 19.29 16.96
N THR A 480 -18.70 20.05 16.17
CA THR A 480 -19.34 19.56 14.94
C THR A 480 -18.82 20.29 13.71
N ILE A 481 -18.50 19.56 12.65
CA ILE A 481 -18.45 20.07 11.28
C ILE A 481 -19.68 19.57 10.52
N ALA A 482 -20.33 20.43 9.76
CA ALA A 482 -21.56 20.10 9.05
C ALA A 482 -21.61 20.75 7.67
N TRP A 483 -22.12 20.00 6.69
CA TRP A 483 -22.28 20.49 5.32
C TRP A 483 -23.54 19.88 4.69
N SER A 484 -24.27 20.70 3.94
CA SER A 484 -25.43 20.27 3.13
C SER A 484 -25.10 20.54 1.68
N ALA A 485 -24.88 19.51 0.89
CA ALA A 485 -24.38 19.64 -0.47
C ALA A 485 -25.51 19.64 -1.50
N THR A 486 -25.48 20.56 -2.45
CA THR A 486 -26.33 20.55 -3.65
C THR A 486 -25.64 19.92 -4.87
N ASP A 487 -24.33 19.67 -4.77
CA ASP A 487 -23.54 19.03 -5.81
C ASP A 487 -23.28 17.56 -5.43
N GLU A 488 -23.73 16.65 -6.29
CA GLU A 488 -23.52 15.21 -6.13
C GLU A 488 -22.03 14.85 -6.10
N SER A 489 -21.20 15.58 -6.84
CA SER A 489 -19.76 15.32 -6.91
C SER A 489 -19.03 15.80 -5.66
N GLU A 490 -19.59 16.79 -4.94
CA GLU A 490 -19.00 17.38 -3.73
C GLU A 490 -19.96 17.23 -2.54
N ARG A 491 -20.42 15.99 -2.32
CA ARG A 491 -21.42 15.63 -1.32
C ARG A 491 -20.90 15.31 0.08
N ALA A 492 -19.59 15.23 0.26
CA ALA A 492 -18.99 14.85 1.54
C ALA A 492 -18.75 16.05 2.46
N VAL A 493 -18.94 15.91 3.77
CA VAL A 493 -18.55 16.92 4.76
C VAL A 493 -17.03 16.95 4.88
N VAL A 494 -16.40 15.78 5.02
CA VAL A 494 -14.94 15.60 5.01
C VAL A 494 -14.57 14.69 3.84
N LYS A 495 -13.83 15.23 2.87
CA LYS A 495 -13.34 14.49 1.70
C LYS A 495 -11.82 14.46 1.69
N LEU A 496 -11.24 13.28 1.51
CA LEU A 496 -9.81 13.09 1.32
C LEU A 496 -9.58 12.58 -0.11
N ARG A 497 -9.03 13.45 -0.96
CA ARG A 497 -8.75 13.21 -2.36
C ARG A 497 -7.25 12.97 -2.53
N GLY A 498 -6.84 11.70 -2.48
CA GLY A 498 -5.42 11.29 -2.47
C GLY A 498 -4.64 11.82 -1.27
N ALA A 499 -5.33 12.20 -0.21
CA ALA A 499 -4.74 12.75 1.00
C ALA A 499 -4.49 11.63 2.01
N SER A 500 -3.25 11.53 2.49
CA SER A 500 -2.81 10.47 3.38
C SER A 500 -2.23 11.00 4.69
N TYR A 501 -2.27 10.17 5.73
CA TYR A 501 -1.74 10.46 7.08
C TYR A 501 -2.48 11.56 7.85
N PHE A 502 -3.79 11.70 7.60
CA PHE A 502 -4.68 12.55 8.38
C PHE A 502 -5.33 11.77 9.52
N ILE A 503 -5.43 12.42 10.69
CA ILE A 503 -6.08 11.88 11.89
C ILE A 503 -7.21 12.83 12.30
N PHE A 504 -8.44 12.33 12.32
CA PHE A 504 -9.59 13.01 12.90
C PHE A 504 -9.95 12.32 14.20
N LYS A 505 -10.02 13.08 15.31
CA LYS A 505 -10.44 12.52 16.59
C LYS A 505 -11.43 13.39 17.33
N GLN A 506 -12.38 12.78 18.03
CA GLN A 506 -13.40 13.48 18.83
C GLN A 506 -14.17 14.55 18.06
N LEU A 507 -14.54 14.26 16.81
CA LEU A 507 -15.26 15.18 15.93
C LEU A 507 -16.63 14.60 15.56
N THR A 508 -17.67 15.42 15.65
CA THR A 508 -18.95 15.10 15.00
C THR A 508 -18.91 15.60 13.56
N ILE A 509 -19.06 14.71 12.58
CA ILE A 509 -19.14 15.08 11.16
C ILE A 509 -20.56 14.76 10.69
N ASN A 510 -21.31 15.82 10.39
CA ASN A 510 -22.75 15.76 10.23
C ASN A 510 -23.17 16.07 8.79
N ALA A 511 -23.57 15.03 8.06
CA ALA A 511 -24.11 15.08 6.71
C ALA A 511 -25.65 14.95 6.67
N VAL A 512 -26.32 15.04 7.82
CA VAL A 512 -27.79 14.97 7.89
C VAL A 512 -28.37 16.25 7.27
N PRO A 513 -29.21 16.15 6.23
CA PRO A 513 -29.81 17.31 5.60
C PRO A 513 -30.86 17.94 6.52
N ALA A 514 -31.16 19.22 6.33
CA ALA A 514 -32.37 19.78 6.89
C ALA A 514 -33.59 19.05 6.30
N GLU A 515 -34.71 19.02 7.03
CA GLU A 515 -35.91 18.30 6.59
C GLU A 515 -36.43 18.79 5.23
N SER A 516 -36.30 20.10 4.96
CA SER A 516 -36.65 20.73 3.68
C SER A 516 -35.78 20.28 2.50
N ASP A 517 -34.60 19.72 2.78
CA ASP A 517 -33.52 19.56 1.80
C ASP A 517 -33.35 18.10 1.34
N ARG A 518 -34.03 17.16 2.01
CA ARG A 518 -33.89 15.70 1.81
C ARG A 518 -34.03 15.22 0.36
N ASN A 519 -34.82 15.91 -0.47
CA ASN A 519 -35.09 15.53 -1.85
C ASN A 519 -34.29 16.33 -2.89
N SER A 520 -33.47 17.29 -2.47
CA SER A 520 -32.73 18.20 -3.36
C SER A 520 -31.23 18.28 -3.05
N HIS A 521 -30.77 17.58 -2.01
CA HIS A 521 -29.39 17.59 -1.53
C HIS A 521 -28.82 16.18 -1.40
N PHE A 522 -27.51 16.14 -1.24
CA PHE A 522 -26.68 14.97 -1.07
C PHE A 522 -25.92 15.08 0.26
N GLY A 523 -25.53 13.94 0.85
CA GLY A 523 -24.86 13.95 2.15
C GLY A 523 -24.01 12.70 2.41
N VAL A 524 -22.69 12.87 2.33
CA VAL A 524 -21.71 11.89 2.79
C VAL A 524 -20.99 12.45 4.01
N GLY A 525 -20.83 11.68 5.08
CA GLY A 525 -20.02 12.13 6.23
C GLY A 525 -18.55 12.22 5.84
N VAL A 526 -17.95 11.07 5.53
CA VAL A 526 -16.55 10.92 5.13
C VAL A 526 -16.44 10.29 3.75
N HIS A 527 -15.61 10.83 2.87
CA HIS A 527 -15.32 10.26 1.55
C HIS A 527 -13.82 10.15 1.32
N LEU A 528 -13.34 8.92 1.15
CA LEU A 528 -11.95 8.60 0.80
C LEU A 528 -11.91 8.17 -0.67
N LEU A 529 -11.04 8.80 -1.47
CA LEU A 529 -10.85 8.48 -2.88
C LEU A 529 -9.45 8.81 -3.39
N GLN A 530 -9.10 8.24 -4.55
CA GLN A 530 -7.86 8.52 -5.29
C GLN A 530 -6.57 8.20 -4.52
N ASN A 531 -6.46 7.01 -3.90
CA ASN A 531 -5.35 6.63 -3.01
C ASN A 531 -5.28 7.49 -1.73
N ALA A 532 -6.42 7.73 -1.10
CA ALA A 532 -6.44 8.33 0.23
C ALA A 532 -6.11 7.24 1.25
N ASP A 533 -4.85 7.24 1.72
CA ASP A 533 -4.27 6.10 2.45
C ASP A 533 -3.88 6.46 3.88
N ALA A 534 -3.81 5.45 4.75
CA ALA A 534 -3.28 5.59 6.10
C ALA A 534 -3.94 6.73 6.92
N ASN A 535 -5.23 6.98 6.68
CA ASN A 535 -5.99 7.96 7.43
C ASN A 535 -6.69 7.30 8.63
N THR A 536 -6.89 8.05 9.71
CA THR A 536 -7.53 7.55 10.93
C THR A 536 -8.69 8.44 11.34
N PHE A 537 -9.84 7.84 11.58
CA PHE A 537 -10.97 8.42 12.31
C PHE A 537 -11.05 7.69 13.65
N ARG A 538 -11.07 8.44 14.76
CA ARG A 538 -11.10 7.85 16.10
C ARG A 538 -12.01 8.60 17.07
N ASN A 539 -12.91 7.90 17.75
CA ASN A 539 -13.88 8.50 18.65
C ASN A 539 -14.69 9.62 17.97
N CYS A 540 -14.94 9.50 16.67
CA CYS A 540 -15.75 10.42 15.89
C CYS A 540 -17.22 9.97 15.88
N THR A 541 -18.13 10.91 15.62
CA THR A 541 -19.53 10.62 15.35
C THR A 541 -19.84 11.04 13.93
N ILE A 542 -20.10 10.08 13.05
CA ILE A 542 -20.33 10.29 11.62
C ILE A 542 -21.82 10.09 11.34
N LEU A 543 -22.52 11.18 11.05
CA LEU A 543 -23.98 11.19 10.92
C LEU A 543 -24.39 11.34 9.45
N SER A 544 -25.31 10.48 9.01
CA SER A 544 -26.01 10.57 7.74
C SER A 544 -27.53 10.37 7.96
N ASP A 545 -28.33 10.58 6.92
CA ASP A 545 -29.78 10.59 7.06
C ASP A 545 -30.34 9.22 7.51
N THR A 546 -31.11 9.19 8.60
CA THR A 546 -31.73 7.97 9.14
C THR A 546 -33.15 7.72 8.61
N VAL A 547 -33.75 8.67 7.89
CA VAL A 547 -35.17 8.58 7.46
C VAL A 547 -35.32 8.37 5.95
N GLY A 548 -34.46 8.96 5.12
CA GLY A 548 -34.48 8.76 3.67
C GLY A 548 -33.85 7.43 3.23
N ASN A 549 -34.26 6.94 2.06
CA ASN A 549 -33.76 5.71 1.42
C ASN A 549 -32.95 5.98 0.15
N SER A 550 -32.36 7.18 0.09
CA SER A 550 -31.70 7.67 -1.11
C SER A 550 -30.24 7.26 -1.14
N TYR A 551 -29.78 6.80 -2.31
CA TYR A 551 -28.35 6.62 -2.64
C TYR A 551 -27.56 7.94 -2.67
N SER A 552 -28.16 9.05 -2.25
CA SER A 552 -27.50 10.32 -2.02
C SER A 552 -26.86 10.43 -0.63
N TYR A 553 -27.16 9.50 0.28
CA TYR A 553 -26.75 9.59 1.69
C TYR A 553 -25.99 8.35 2.17
N TYR A 554 -24.77 8.57 2.68
CA TYR A 554 -23.95 7.56 3.35
C TYR A 554 -23.22 8.18 4.53
N ALA A 555 -22.82 7.40 5.53
CA ALA A 555 -21.94 7.93 6.57
C ALA A 555 -20.49 7.93 6.10
N VAL A 556 -20.01 6.82 5.54
CA VAL A 556 -18.65 6.69 4.98
C VAL A 556 -18.69 6.10 3.57
N VAL A 557 -17.91 6.69 2.66
CA VAL A 557 -17.66 6.18 1.30
C VAL A 557 -16.16 6.01 1.08
N ILE A 558 -15.76 4.85 0.57
CA ILE A 558 -14.37 4.54 0.17
C ILE A 558 -14.40 3.97 -1.25
N ASN A 559 -14.01 4.77 -2.24
CA ASN A 559 -14.07 4.36 -3.65
C ASN A 559 -13.15 5.16 -4.59
N GLY A 560 -13.18 4.86 -5.89
CA GLY A 560 -12.38 5.54 -6.90
C GLY A 560 -13.02 6.72 -7.62
N SER A 561 -14.18 7.23 -7.17
CA SER A 561 -14.95 8.26 -7.89
C SER A 561 -15.70 9.19 -6.95
N ASP A 562 -15.91 10.44 -7.37
CA ASP A 562 -16.75 11.40 -6.65
C ASP A 562 -18.22 10.94 -6.56
N LYS A 563 -18.65 10.04 -7.47
CA LYS A 563 -19.98 9.41 -7.49
C LYS A 563 -19.94 7.95 -7.02
N ASP A 564 -21.12 7.38 -6.73
CA ASP A 564 -21.26 5.96 -6.37
C ASP A 564 -21.09 5.07 -7.59
N GLU A 565 -19.83 4.84 -7.96
CA GLU A 565 -19.47 3.98 -9.08
C GLU A 565 -18.69 2.76 -8.58
N TYR A 566 -19.21 1.58 -8.92
CA TYR A 566 -18.71 0.28 -8.48
C TYR A 566 -17.39 -0.16 -9.16
N ASN A 567 -17.00 0.45 -10.30
CA ASN A 567 -15.88 -0.01 -11.15
C ASN A 567 -14.82 1.08 -11.39
N LYS A 568 -14.36 1.72 -10.32
CA LYS A 568 -13.30 2.74 -10.40
C LYS A 568 -12.19 2.39 -9.44
N ASP A 569 -10.96 2.69 -9.83
CA ASP A 569 -9.76 2.36 -9.06
C ASP A 569 -9.74 3.22 -7.79
N GLY A 570 -10.12 2.61 -6.67
CA GLY A 570 -10.13 3.24 -5.35
C GLY A 570 -8.74 3.34 -4.75
N LEU A 571 -8.07 2.19 -4.61
CA LEU A 571 -6.73 2.05 -4.01
C LEU A 571 -6.60 2.80 -2.67
N CYS A 572 -7.69 2.96 -1.93
CA CYS A 572 -7.67 3.65 -0.65
C CYS A 572 -7.33 2.63 0.43
N ASP A 573 -6.08 2.65 0.87
CA ASP A 573 -5.46 1.57 1.61
C ASP A 573 -5.10 1.96 3.04
N GLY A 574 -5.18 1.00 3.98
CA GLY A 574 -4.67 1.23 5.34
C GLY A 574 -5.47 2.23 6.17
N ASN A 575 -6.71 2.56 5.80
CA ASN A 575 -7.52 3.50 6.57
C ASN A 575 -8.15 2.83 7.79
N VAL A 576 -8.27 3.59 8.89
CA VAL A 576 -8.73 3.10 10.19
C VAL A 576 -9.91 3.93 10.68
N PHE A 577 -10.99 3.27 11.04
CA PHE A 577 -12.14 3.82 11.77
C PHE A 577 -12.24 3.07 13.10
N ASP A 578 -11.96 3.77 14.20
CA ASP A 578 -11.75 3.15 15.50
C ASP A 578 -12.57 3.83 16.60
N ALA A 579 -13.42 3.06 17.27
CA ALA A 579 -14.31 3.57 18.32
C ALA A 579 -15.23 4.72 17.84
N ASP A 580 -15.59 4.72 16.56
CA ASP A 580 -16.50 5.68 15.96
C ASP A 580 -17.98 5.27 16.13
N THR A 581 -18.86 6.26 16.15
CA THR A 581 -20.32 6.06 16.04
C THR A 581 -20.77 6.45 14.63
N ILE A 582 -21.17 5.47 13.83
CA ILE A 582 -21.49 5.64 12.41
C ILE A 582 -23.00 5.41 12.21
N VAL A 583 -23.73 6.43 11.81
CA VAL A 583 -25.20 6.46 11.89
C VAL A 583 -25.85 6.81 10.56
N GLY A 584 -26.88 6.05 10.19
CA GLY A 584 -27.75 6.35 9.06
C GLY A 584 -27.12 6.15 7.69
N GLY A 585 -27.76 6.74 6.68
CA GLY A 585 -27.47 6.56 5.27
C GLY A 585 -28.22 5.39 4.65
N GLN A 586 -28.20 5.33 3.31
CA GLN A 586 -28.58 4.13 2.58
C GLN A 586 -27.75 2.94 3.08
N TYR A 587 -26.43 3.17 3.17
CA TYR A 587 -25.48 2.32 3.88
C TYR A 587 -24.73 3.13 4.95
N ASN A 588 -24.36 2.52 6.08
CA ASN A 588 -23.43 3.19 7.00
C ASN A 588 -22.07 3.35 6.31
N ILE A 589 -21.53 2.27 5.75
CA ILE A 589 -20.26 2.27 5.02
C ILE A 589 -20.48 1.66 3.63
N TYR A 590 -20.07 2.40 2.61
CA TYR A 590 -19.99 1.94 1.23
C TYR A 590 -18.53 1.89 0.78
N MET A 591 -18.00 0.69 0.59
CA MET A 591 -16.66 0.49 0.04
C MET A 591 -16.75 -0.24 -1.30
N ALA A 592 -16.25 0.41 -2.35
CA ALA A 592 -16.31 -0.12 -3.70
C ALA A 592 -15.05 0.22 -4.49
N SER A 593 -14.50 -0.77 -5.20
CA SER A 593 -13.45 -0.55 -6.18
C SER A 593 -13.52 -1.52 -7.35
N ASN A 594 -12.81 -1.18 -8.42
CA ASN A 594 -12.48 -2.12 -9.48
C ASN A 594 -11.70 -3.32 -8.89
N PRO A 595 -12.07 -4.57 -9.22
CA PRO A 595 -11.33 -5.78 -8.81
C PRO A 595 -9.82 -5.76 -9.08
N GLY A 596 -9.37 -5.07 -10.14
CA GLY A 596 -7.95 -4.95 -10.49
C GLY A 596 -7.17 -3.92 -9.65
N ALA A 597 -7.86 -3.13 -8.84
CA ALA A 597 -7.31 -2.05 -8.03
C ALA A 597 -8.05 -1.97 -6.69
N PRO A 598 -8.05 -3.05 -5.88
CA PRO A 598 -8.91 -3.14 -4.71
C PRO A 598 -8.54 -2.11 -3.64
N ASN A 599 -9.52 -1.71 -2.83
CA ASN A 599 -9.22 -1.03 -1.55
C ASN A 599 -8.71 -2.08 -0.56
N THR A 600 -7.56 -1.87 0.05
CA THR A 600 -6.87 -2.91 0.83
C THR A 600 -6.55 -2.50 2.26
N ASN A 601 -6.54 -3.47 3.18
CA ASN A 601 -6.09 -3.27 4.56
C ASN A 601 -6.86 -2.15 5.30
N ASN A 602 -8.17 -2.04 5.07
CA ASN A 602 -9.02 -1.07 5.77
C ASN A 602 -9.62 -1.70 7.03
N HIS A 603 -9.55 -0.97 8.14
CA HIS A 603 -9.92 -1.43 9.48
C HIS A 603 -11.10 -0.64 10.03
N PHE A 604 -12.13 -1.35 10.43
CA PHE A 604 -13.26 -0.83 11.18
C PHE A 604 -13.30 -1.58 12.50
N THR A 605 -12.77 -0.94 13.55
CA THR A 605 -12.59 -1.54 14.87
C THR A 605 -13.40 -0.82 15.95
N ASN A 606 -13.99 -1.57 16.87
CA ASN A 606 -14.67 -1.00 18.06
C ASN A 606 -15.82 -0.02 17.74
N ASN A 607 -16.39 -0.04 16.54
CA ASN A 607 -17.38 0.96 16.12
C ASN A 607 -18.79 0.56 16.52
N LEU A 608 -19.64 1.57 16.72
CA LEU A 608 -21.09 1.43 16.78
C LEU A 608 -21.68 1.83 15.43
N LEU A 609 -22.13 0.85 14.65
CA LEU A 609 -22.82 1.06 13.38
C LEU A 609 -24.32 0.92 13.60
N ARG A 610 -25.09 1.96 13.26
CA ARG A 610 -26.53 1.89 13.45
C ARG A 610 -27.40 2.60 12.43
N ASP A 611 -28.64 2.12 12.39
CA ASP A 611 -29.79 2.72 11.73
C ASP A 611 -29.63 2.93 10.21
N ALA A 612 -28.79 2.14 9.54
CA ALA A 612 -28.73 2.09 8.09
C ALA A 612 -30.07 1.69 7.47
N TRP A 613 -30.35 2.19 6.28
CA TRP A 613 -31.59 1.85 5.58
C TRP A 613 -31.58 0.43 5.00
N SER A 614 -30.46 0.00 4.41
CA SER A 614 -30.36 -1.29 3.71
C SER A 614 -29.13 -2.10 4.06
N ARG A 615 -27.96 -1.46 4.27
CA ARG A 615 -26.72 -2.18 4.61
C ARG A 615 -25.92 -1.48 5.70
N GLY A 616 -25.41 -2.21 6.68
CA GLY A 616 -24.41 -1.65 7.61
C GLY A 616 -23.13 -1.34 6.84
N VAL A 617 -22.41 -2.38 6.44
CA VAL A 617 -21.20 -2.29 5.61
C VAL A 617 -21.43 -3.01 4.28
N SER A 618 -21.14 -2.34 3.18
CA SER A 618 -21.09 -2.93 1.84
C SER A 618 -19.64 -3.01 1.36
N VAL A 619 -19.15 -4.21 1.09
CA VAL A 619 -17.77 -4.51 0.65
C VAL A 619 -17.77 -5.05 -0.77
N ILE A 620 -17.11 -4.32 -1.65
CA ILE A 620 -17.08 -4.61 -3.07
C ILE A 620 -15.69 -4.30 -3.64
N GLY A 621 -15.04 -5.29 -4.25
CA GLY A 621 -13.73 -5.05 -4.87
C GLY A 621 -12.70 -4.61 -3.85
N ALA A 622 -12.69 -5.23 -2.67
CA ALA A 622 -11.78 -4.92 -1.59
C ALA A 622 -10.97 -6.14 -1.19
N ALA A 623 -9.80 -5.90 -0.60
CA ALA A 623 -8.96 -6.94 -0.04
C ALA A 623 -8.57 -6.66 1.42
N ALA A 624 -8.33 -7.70 2.22
CA ALA A 624 -7.85 -7.52 3.61
C ALA A 624 -8.71 -6.51 4.40
N THR A 625 -10.03 -6.66 4.38
CA THR A 625 -10.96 -5.78 5.12
C THR A 625 -11.20 -6.35 6.51
N TYR A 626 -11.04 -5.54 7.55
CA TYR A 626 -11.18 -5.95 8.93
C TYR A 626 -12.40 -5.27 9.57
N LEU A 627 -13.38 -6.08 9.98
CA LEU A 627 -14.54 -5.68 10.76
C LEU A 627 -14.40 -6.36 12.13
N GLU A 628 -13.85 -5.64 13.11
CA GLU A 628 -13.46 -6.23 14.39
C GLU A 628 -14.11 -5.54 15.59
N ASN A 629 -14.69 -6.31 16.50
CA ASN A 629 -15.29 -5.79 17.75
C ASN A 629 -16.32 -4.67 17.54
N ASN A 630 -17.04 -4.68 16.41
CA ASN A 630 -18.08 -3.68 16.15
C ASN A 630 -19.45 -4.16 16.67
N THR A 631 -20.31 -3.20 17.00
CA THR A 631 -21.72 -3.46 17.27
C THR A 631 -22.56 -2.92 16.11
N PHE A 632 -23.35 -3.80 15.49
CA PHE A 632 -24.33 -3.48 14.47
C PHE A 632 -25.72 -3.52 15.07
N THR A 633 -26.44 -2.39 15.04
CA THR A 633 -27.76 -2.30 15.63
C THR A 633 -28.72 -1.34 14.94
N SER A 634 -30.02 -1.58 15.04
CA SER A 634 -31.05 -0.58 14.71
C SER A 634 -31.90 -0.21 15.92
N TYR A 635 -31.45 -0.52 17.13
CA TYR A 635 -32.26 -0.47 18.36
C TYR A 635 -32.96 0.87 18.58
N VAL A 636 -32.28 1.99 18.31
CA VAL A 636 -32.80 3.36 18.51
C VAL A 636 -33.52 3.92 17.28
N ARG A 637 -33.64 3.14 16.20
CA ARG A 637 -34.39 3.53 15.00
C ARG A 637 -35.88 3.60 15.31
N ASN A 638 -36.44 4.81 15.23
CA ASN A 638 -37.87 5.06 15.43
C ASN A 638 -38.69 5.06 14.14
N ALA A 639 -38.06 5.25 12.98
CA ALA A 639 -38.73 5.22 11.69
C ALA A 639 -38.92 3.77 11.23
N ALA A 640 -40.16 3.37 10.95
CA ALA A 640 -40.46 2.06 10.39
C ALA A 640 -39.76 1.89 9.03
N PHE A 641 -39.30 0.67 8.74
CA PHE A 641 -38.85 0.32 7.41
C PHE A 641 -40.07 0.24 6.46
N PRO A 642 -39.92 0.53 5.16
CA PRO A 642 -40.95 0.24 4.17
C PRO A 642 -41.34 -1.23 4.19
N ALA A 643 -42.58 -1.52 3.81
CA ALA A 643 -43.02 -2.91 3.66
C ALA A 643 -42.12 -3.67 2.67
N ALA A 644 -41.80 -4.92 3.01
CA ALA A 644 -40.96 -5.83 2.22
C ALA A 644 -39.49 -5.38 2.05
N SER A 645 -38.92 -4.67 3.04
CA SER A 645 -37.51 -4.27 3.02
C SER A 645 -36.56 -5.44 3.32
N VAL A 646 -35.35 -5.37 2.78
CA VAL A 646 -34.24 -6.28 3.08
C VAL A 646 -33.13 -5.50 3.77
N LEU A 647 -32.65 -6.01 4.90
CA LEU A 647 -31.54 -5.43 5.66
C LEU A 647 -30.39 -6.45 5.77
N SER A 648 -29.17 -5.99 5.54
CA SER A 648 -27.95 -6.77 5.78
C SER A 648 -26.94 -5.99 6.60
N TYR A 649 -26.44 -6.49 7.72
CA TYR A 649 -25.44 -5.73 8.47
C TYR A 649 -24.07 -5.73 7.81
N VAL A 650 -23.64 -6.88 7.29
CA VAL A 650 -22.48 -6.97 6.40
C VAL A 650 -22.94 -7.55 5.08
N TYR A 651 -22.57 -6.89 3.98
CA TYR A 651 -22.87 -7.31 2.62
C TYR A 651 -21.59 -7.34 1.79
N ILE A 652 -21.19 -8.52 1.34
CA ILE A 652 -19.98 -8.75 0.55
C ILE A 652 -20.41 -9.23 -0.83
N GLU A 653 -19.92 -8.57 -1.89
CA GLU A 653 -20.16 -8.97 -3.27
C GLU A 653 -18.96 -8.64 -4.16
N GLY A 654 -19.06 -9.00 -5.44
CA GLY A 654 -17.99 -8.76 -6.41
C GLY A 654 -16.74 -9.60 -6.19
N PHE A 655 -15.61 -9.12 -6.68
CA PHE A 655 -14.30 -9.73 -6.45
C PHE A 655 -13.69 -9.15 -5.17
N SER A 656 -14.19 -9.61 -4.02
CA SER A 656 -13.66 -9.25 -2.70
C SER A 656 -12.97 -10.47 -2.09
N PHE A 657 -11.79 -10.29 -1.48
CA PHE A 657 -11.01 -11.40 -0.90
C PHE A 657 -10.31 -11.00 0.40
N GLY A 658 -10.24 -11.88 1.40
CA GLY A 658 -9.62 -11.53 2.68
C GLY A 658 -10.47 -10.60 3.54
N THR A 659 -11.73 -10.93 3.81
CA THR A 659 -12.56 -10.17 4.76
C THR A 659 -12.59 -10.89 6.11
N TYR A 660 -12.19 -10.21 7.17
CA TYR A 660 -12.16 -10.70 8.53
C TYR A 660 -13.29 -10.05 9.32
N ILE A 661 -14.25 -10.85 9.77
CA ILE A 661 -15.40 -10.43 10.57
C ILE A 661 -15.25 -11.11 11.92
N THR A 662 -14.63 -10.44 12.88
CA THR A 662 -14.30 -11.04 14.17
C THR A 662 -14.84 -10.27 15.36
N LYS A 663 -15.31 -10.97 16.39
CA LYS A 663 -15.74 -10.38 17.66
C LYS A 663 -16.89 -9.36 17.55
N ASN A 664 -17.65 -9.35 16.46
CA ASN A 664 -18.74 -8.39 16.28
C ASN A 664 -20.02 -8.86 16.97
N ILE A 665 -20.86 -7.89 17.35
CA ILE A 665 -22.19 -8.10 17.89
C ILE A 665 -23.22 -7.62 16.86
N PHE A 666 -24.12 -8.50 16.44
CA PHE A 666 -25.21 -8.21 15.50
C PHE A 666 -26.56 -8.32 16.21
N THR A 667 -27.29 -7.20 16.32
CA THR A 667 -28.48 -7.20 17.18
C THR A 667 -29.55 -6.17 16.84
N HIS A 668 -30.81 -6.45 17.18
CA HIS A 668 -31.95 -5.53 17.05
C HIS A 668 -32.12 -4.88 15.65
N PRO A 669 -32.13 -5.62 14.53
CA PRO A 669 -32.21 -5.04 13.19
C PRO A 669 -33.53 -4.35 12.83
N PHE A 670 -34.58 -4.59 13.62
CA PHE A 670 -35.93 -4.11 13.33
C PHE A 670 -36.32 -2.82 14.06
N GLY A 671 -35.41 -2.28 14.89
CA GLY A 671 -35.66 -1.09 15.71
C GLY A 671 -36.87 -1.20 16.63
N THR A 672 -37.37 -0.05 17.08
CA THR A 672 -38.44 -0.01 18.08
C THR A 672 -39.82 -0.37 17.51
N GLN A 673 -40.04 -0.14 16.21
CA GLN A 673 -41.30 -0.42 15.52
C GLN A 673 -41.48 -1.88 15.10
N LYS A 674 -40.40 -2.68 15.07
CA LYS A 674 -40.39 -4.13 14.74
C LYS A 674 -41.19 -4.54 13.49
N THR A 675 -41.24 -3.69 12.47
CA THR A 675 -42.07 -3.88 11.25
C THR A 675 -41.35 -3.44 9.97
N GLY A 676 -41.81 -3.93 8.82
CA GLY A 676 -41.38 -3.51 7.48
C GLY A 676 -40.34 -4.40 6.81
N ILE A 677 -39.37 -4.93 7.57
CA ILE A 677 -38.36 -5.87 7.03
C ILE A 677 -39.01 -7.25 6.83
N ASN A 678 -38.85 -7.84 5.64
CA ASN A 678 -39.25 -9.23 5.38
C ASN A 678 -38.07 -10.21 5.45
N SER A 679 -36.87 -9.73 5.15
CA SER A 679 -35.66 -10.55 5.08
C SER A 679 -34.51 -9.84 5.78
N PHE A 680 -33.87 -10.55 6.71
CA PHE A 680 -32.69 -10.06 7.41
C PHE A 680 -31.50 -11.00 7.19
N PHE A 681 -30.35 -10.40 6.91
CA PHE A 681 -29.06 -11.07 6.92
C PHE A 681 -28.13 -10.41 7.94
N GLY A 682 -27.55 -11.18 8.86
CA GLY A 682 -26.46 -10.65 9.69
C GLY A 682 -25.24 -10.38 8.81
N ILE A 683 -24.76 -11.44 8.17
CA ILE A 683 -23.71 -11.42 7.15
C ILE A 683 -24.28 -12.04 5.87
N PHE A 684 -24.21 -11.30 4.77
CA PHE A 684 -24.50 -11.79 3.43
C PHE A 684 -23.23 -11.70 2.59
N ASP A 685 -22.68 -12.84 2.20
CA ASP A 685 -21.59 -12.94 1.24
C ASP A 685 -22.10 -13.59 -0.05
N GLY A 686 -22.27 -12.76 -1.08
CA GLY A 686 -22.72 -13.13 -2.41
C GLY A 686 -21.59 -13.38 -3.40
N THR A 687 -20.34 -13.50 -2.96
CA THR A 687 -19.23 -13.85 -3.86
C THR A 687 -19.40 -15.28 -4.41
N ASN A 688 -18.91 -15.53 -5.62
CA ASN A 688 -19.07 -16.79 -6.35
C ASN A 688 -17.72 -17.40 -6.75
N ASP A 689 -17.73 -18.57 -7.39
CA ASP A 689 -16.54 -19.35 -7.79
C ASP A 689 -15.52 -18.62 -8.69
N SER A 690 -15.88 -17.45 -9.27
CA SER A 690 -14.96 -16.65 -10.07
C SER A 690 -14.14 -15.66 -9.24
N SER A 691 -14.53 -15.38 -7.99
CA SER A 691 -13.69 -14.67 -7.02
C SER A 691 -12.50 -15.57 -6.64
N PRO A 692 -11.26 -15.07 -6.53
CA PRO A 692 -10.13 -15.88 -6.06
C PRO A 692 -10.47 -16.47 -4.69
N GLY A 693 -10.89 -17.74 -4.68
CA GLY A 693 -11.44 -18.43 -3.51
C GLY A 693 -10.44 -18.49 -2.37
N GLY A 694 -10.73 -17.78 -1.28
CA GLY A 694 -9.98 -17.79 -0.04
C GLY A 694 -10.05 -16.44 0.69
N GLY A 695 -10.25 -16.49 2.02
CA GLY A 695 -10.01 -15.35 2.90
C GLY A 695 -11.22 -14.74 3.60
N LEU A 696 -12.43 -15.28 3.46
CA LEU A 696 -13.51 -14.91 4.39
C LEU A 696 -13.31 -15.66 5.72
N VAL A 697 -13.14 -14.89 6.80
CA VAL A 697 -12.96 -15.42 8.16
C VAL A 697 -14.00 -14.79 9.07
N VAL A 698 -14.93 -15.60 9.59
CA VAL A 698 -16.03 -15.17 10.47
C VAL A 698 -15.86 -15.86 11.82
N THR A 699 -15.42 -15.12 12.84
CA THR A 699 -15.04 -15.72 14.13
C THR A 699 -15.49 -14.95 15.36
N ASN A 700 -15.77 -15.66 16.45
CA ASN A 700 -16.13 -15.03 17.74
C ASN A 700 -17.30 -14.03 17.66
N ASN A 701 -18.16 -14.08 16.65
CA ASN A 701 -19.28 -13.14 16.54
C ASN A 701 -20.49 -13.62 17.34
N VAL A 702 -21.28 -12.66 17.83
CA VAL A 702 -22.51 -12.89 18.59
C VAL A 702 -23.71 -12.32 17.84
N PHE A 703 -24.77 -13.12 17.68
CA PHE A 703 -26.03 -12.71 17.05
C PHE A 703 -27.18 -12.94 18.02
N TYR A 704 -27.97 -11.91 18.33
CA TYR A 704 -29.15 -12.02 19.20
C TYR A 704 -30.22 -10.96 18.88
N ASP A 705 -31.48 -11.24 19.21
CA ASP A 705 -32.66 -10.43 18.85
C ASP A 705 -32.74 -10.12 17.34
N ILE A 706 -32.49 -11.12 16.49
CA ILE A 706 -32.46 -10.99 15.02
C ILE A 706 -33.70 -11.58 14.31
N SER A 707 -34.76 -11.89 15.04
CA SER A 707 -35.86 -12.77 14.58
C SER A 707 -37.26 -12.17 14.62
N HIS A 708 -37.48 -11.02 13.97
CA HIS A 708 -38.81 -10.37 13.87
C HIS A 708 -39.38 -10.28 12.44
N CYS A 709 -38.79 -10.99 11.46
CA CYS A 709 -39.29 -11.04 10.07
C CYS A 709 -39.45 -12.46 9.54
N GLU A 710 -40.02 -12.60 8.35
CA GLU A 710 -40.33 -13.89 7.72
C GLU A 710 -39.06 -14.69 7.38
N THR A 711 -38.04 -14.05 6.83
CA THR A 711 -36.77 -14.72 6.48
C THR A 711 -35.63 -14.16 7.31
N VAL A 712 -34.95 -15.03 8.06
CA VAL A 712 -33.78 -14.65 8.87
C VAL A 712 -32.64 -15.58 8.52
N THR A 713 -31.50 -15.01 8.14
CA THR A 713 -30.26 -15.78 7.96
C THR A 713 -29.13 -15.07 8.71
N ALA A 714 -28.59 -15.68 9.76
CA ALA A 714 -27.52 -15.01 10.51
C ALA A 714 -26.26 -14.86 9.65
N VAL A 715 -25.88 -15.93 8.93
CA VAL A 715 -24.77 -15.91 7.97
C VAL A 715 -25.15 -16.64 6.69
N PHE A 716 -25.01 -15.96 5.56
CA PHE A 716 -25.00 -16.55 4.22
C PHE A 716 -23.62 -16.36 3.60
N SER A 717 -23.04 -17.41 3.02
CA SER A 717 -21.79 -17.30 2.27
C SER A 717 -21.78 -18.15 0.99
N GLY A 718 -21.33 -17.52 -0.10
CA GLY A 718 -21.00 -18.16 -1.37
C GLY A 718 -19.51 -18.44 -1.56
N THR A 719 -18.65 -17.98 -0.64
CA THR A 719 -17.18 -18.10 -0.72
C THR A 719 -16.70 -19.54 -0.57
N SER A 720 -15.88 -20.00 -1.53
CA SER A 720 -15.10 -21.24 -1.38
C SER A 720 -13.96 -21.04 -0.37
N GLY A 721 -13.73 -22.01 0.51
CA GLY A 721 -12.67 -21.98 1.53
C GLY A 721 -12.91 -21.03 2.70
N GLY A 722 -14.14 -20.56 2.91
CA GLY A 722 -14.49 -19.71 4.05
C GLY A 722 -14.30 -20.41 5.41
N VAL A 723 -13.96 -19.64 6.44
CA VAL A 723 -13.67 -20.12 7.79
C VAL A 723 -14.67 -19.54 8.78
N PHE A 724 -15.44 -20.39 9.44
CA PHE A 724 -16.51 -20.00 10.38
C PHE A 724 -16.27 -20.72 11.71
N LEU A 725 -15.72 -20.00 12.69
CA LEU A 725 -15.26 -20.59 13.95
C LEU A 725 -15.78 -19.83 15.16
N HIS A 726 -16.18 -20.53 16.23
CA HIS A 726 -16.47 -19.86 17.50
C HIS A 726 -17.54 -18.77 17.42
N ASN A 727 -18.50 -18.84 16.50
CA ASN A 727 -19.62 -17.88 16.50
C ASN A 727 -20.75 -18.41 17.40
N THR A 728 -21.43 -17.51 18.12
CA THR A 728 -22.66 -17.82 18.87
C THR A 728 -23.83 -17.13 18.20
N ILE A 729 -24.76 -17.91 17.67
CA ILE A 729 -25.94 -17.43 16.94
C ILE A 729 -27.19 -17.87 17.69
N ASP A 730 -27.99 -16.90 18.13
CA ASP A 730 -29.34 -17.13 18.67
C ASP A 730 -30.42 -16.53 17.75
N ILE A 731 -31.33 -17.40 17.31
CA ILE A 731 -32.52 -17.01 16.54
C ILE A 731 -33.76 -17.43 17.33
N ASN A 732 -34.38 -16.48 18.02
CA ASN A 732 -35.57 -16.71 18.83
C ASN A 732 -36.84 -16.22 18.13
N TYR A 733 -37.44 -17.05 17.28
CA TYR A 733 -38.64 -16.73 16.51
C TYR A 733 -39.88 -17.42 17.10
N THR A 734 -40.58 -16.70 17.98
CA THR A 734 -41.77 -17.23 18.65
C THR A 734 -43.07 -17.09 17.85
N ASN A 735 -43.03 -16.41 16.70
CA ASN A 735 -44.21 -16.18 15.86
C ASN A 735 -44.63 -17.45 15.09
N THR A 736 -45.92 -17.60 14.79
CA THR A 736 -46.49 -18.79 14.14
C THR A 736 -46.72 -18.61 12.63
N SER A 737 -45.86 -17.83 11.94
CA SER A 737 -46.02 -17.52 10.51
C SER A 737 -45.79 -18.74 9.62
N PRO A 738 -46.55 -18.94 8.53
CA PRO A 738 -46.32 -20.05 7.61
C PRO A 738 -45.17 -19.84 6.61
N TRP A 739 -44.67 -18.60 6.50
CA TRP A 739 -43.58 -18.23 5.58
C TRP A 739 -42.22 -18.12 6.26
N SER A 740 -42.12 -18.53 7.53
CA SER A 740 -40.89 -18.38 8.30
C SER A 740 -39.76 -19.28 7.78
N MET A 741 -38.70 -18.68 7.25
CA MET A 741 -37.48 -19.38 6.85
C MET A 741 -36.31 -18.89 7.68
N LEU A 742 -35.88 -19.70 8.63
CA LEU A 742 -34.84 -19.34 9.59
C LEU A 742 -33.59 -20.17 9.36
N THR A 743 -32.44 -19.53 9.27
CA THR A 743 -31.18 -20.24 9.10
C THR A 743 -30.09 -19.60 9.93
N GLY A 744 -29.39 -20.38 10.75
CA GLY A 744 -28.16 -19.92 11.40
C GLY A 744 -27.07 -19.69 10.36
N LEU A 745 -26.58 -20.78 9.79
CA LEU A 745 -25.46 -20.79 8.85
C LEU A 745 -25.89 -21.37 7.50
N ARG A 746 -25.77 -20.59 6.44
CA ARG A 746 -26.20 -20.96 5.09
C ARG A 746 -25.07 -20.83 4.07
N PHE A 747 -24.89 -21.88 3.28
CA PHE A 747 -23.83 -21.96 2.28
C PHE A 747 -24.38 -22.20 0.88
N GLY A 748 -23.96 -21.34 -0.05
CA GLY A 748 -24.30 -21.38 -1.47
C GLY A 748 -23.69 -22.58 -2.19
N ARG A 749 -24.08 -22.82 -3.46
CA ARG A 749 -23.52 -23.92 -4.27
C ARG A 749 -22.02 -23.77 -4.53
N SER A 750 -21.52 -22.54 -4.59
CA SER A 750 -20.12 -22.18 -4.78
C SER A 750 -19.25 -22.35 -3.53
N ALA A 751 -19.87 -22.44 -2.35
CA ALA A 751 -19.18 -22.51 -1.06
C ALA A 751 -18.63 -23.91 -0.78
N THR A 752 -17.59 -24.29 -1.52
CA THR A 752 -16.87 -25.57 -1.37
C THR A 752 -15.70 -25.43 -0.39
N GLY A 753 -15.35 -26.50 0.35
CA GLY A 753 -14.18 -26.48 1.23
C GLY A 753 -14.31 -25.57 2.46
N VAL A 754 -15.55 -25.21 2.83
CA VAL A 754 -15.84 -24.39 4.01
C VAL A 754 -15.41 -25.15 5.27
N THR A 755 -14.71 -24.45 6.18
CA THR A 755 -14.41 -24.94 7.52
C THR A 755 -15.43 -24.39 8.51
N LEU A 756 -16.20 -25.29 9.11
CA LEU A 756 -17.23 -24.97 10.08
C LEU A 756 -16.95 -25.70 11.39
N ARG A 757 -16.44 -25.02 12.41
CA ARG A 757 -16.15 -25.66 13.70
C ARG A 757 -16.41 -24.78 14.89
N ASN A 758 -16.70 -25.40 16.03
CA ASN A 758 -16.78 -24.70 17.31
C ASN A 758 -17.83 -23.60 17.31
N ASN A 759 -18.90 -23.69 16.51
CA ASN A 759 -19.97 -22.68 16.55
C ASN A 759 -21.09 -23.15 17.47
N ILE A 760 -21.82 -22.21 18.06
CA ILE A 760 -23.10 -22.48 18.73
C ILE A 760 -24.19 -21.86 17.87
N VAL A 761 -25.18 -22.66 17.47
CA VAL A 761 -26.38 -22.19 16.77
C VAL A 761 -27.61 -22.69 17.51
N THR A 762 -28.33 -21.74 18.13
CA THR A 762 -29.62 -21.96 18.78
C THR A 762 -30.74 -21.37 17.95
N VAL A 763 -31.79 -22.15 17.70
CA VAL A 763 -32.99 -21.68 17.00
C VAL A 763 -34.25 -22.10 17.78
N THR A 764 -35.07 -21.12 18.18
CA THR A 764 -36.43 -21.37 18.65
C THR A 764 -37.39 -20.99 17.53
N HIS A 765 -38.21 -21.93 17.06
CA HIS A 765 -39.06 -21.70 15.90
C HIS A 765 -40.44 -22.38 16.03
N ASN A 766 -41.49 -21.55 16.03
CA ASN A 766 -42.89 -21.96 16.16
C ASN A 766 -43.73 -21.73 14.88
N GLY A 767 -43.10 -21.30 13.78
CA GLY A 767 -43.78 -21.10 12.50
C GLY A 767 -43.93 -22.39 11.70
N THR A 768 -44.71 -22.37 10.62
CA THR A 768 -44.91 -23.57 9.77
C THR A 768 -43.98 -23.64 8.57
N GLY A 769 -43.12 -22.63 8.38
CA GLY A 769 -42.00 -22.72 7.43
C GLY A 769 -40.83 -23.53 8.00
N LYS A 770 -39.68 -23.53 7.34
CA LYS A 770 -38.53 -24.36 7.74
C LYS A 770 -37.48 -23.60 8.54
N ALA A 771 -36.94 -24.24 9.57
CA ALA A 771 -35.77 -23.76 10.29
C ALA A 771 -34.58 -24.72 10.15
N HIS A 772 -33.38 -24.14 10.05
CA HIS A 772 -32.11 -24.85 9.92
C HIS A 772 -31.02 -24.24 10.81
N ALA A 773 -30.26 -25.05 11.54
CA ALA A 773 -29.03 -24.56 12.16
C ALA A 773 -27.93 -24.41 11.09
N VAL A 774 -27.81 -25.43 10.22
CA VAL A 774 -26.90 -25.43 9.07
C VAL A 774 -27.64 -25.80 7.78
N PHE A 775 -27.38 -25.05 6.72
CA PHE A 775 -27.96 -25.28 5.39
C PHE A 775 -26.86 -25.21 4.33
N THR A 776 -26.74 -26.22 3.47
CA THR A 776 -25.82 -26.20 2.33
C THR A 776 -26.42 -26.82 1.06
N PHE A 777 -26.10 -26.21 -0.08
CA PHE A 777 -26.45 -26.73 -1.40
C PHE A 777 -25.38 -27.66 -2.01
N GLY A 778 -24.23 -27.87 -1.37
CA GLY A 778 -23.13 -28.73 -1.85
C GLY A 778 -22.65 -29.75 -0.80
N ASP A 779 -21.96 -30.80 -1.27
CA ASP A 779 -21.56 -31.97 -0.47
C ASP A 779 -20.24 -31.78 0.33
N ALA A 780 -19.55 -30.65 0.16
CA ALA A 780 -18.15 -30.47 0.58
C ALA A 780 -17.96 -29.44 1.72
N ILE A 781 -18.68 -29.59 2.84
CA ILE A 781 -18.45 -28.80 4.06
C ILE A 781 -17.77 -29.65 5.13
N ASN A 782 -16.68 -29.12 5.70
CA ASN A 782 -15.95 -29.72 6.81
C ASN A 782 -16.52 -29.19 8.13
N SER A 783 -17.65 -29.76 8.56
CA SER A 783 -18.34 -29.41 9.81
C SER A 783 -18.03 -30.38 10.94
N ASP A 784 -17.61 -29.86 12.11
CA ASP A 784 -17.48 -30.65 13.33
C ASP A 784 -17.45 -29.78 14.61
N ASN A 785 -17.46 -30.41 15.79
CA ASN A 785 -17.24 -29.78 17.10
C ASN A 785 -18.16 -28.56 17.38
N SER A 786 -19.37 -28.54 16.84
CA SER A 786 -20.32 -27.43 16.98
C SER A 786 -21.53 -27.83 17.84
N VAL A 787 -22.22 -26.85 18.41
CA VAL A 787 -23.50 -27.03 19.09
C VAL A 787 -24.62 -26.65 18.14
N TYR A 788 -25.50 -27.58 17.83
CA TYR A 788 -26.73 -27.32 17.08
C TYR A 788 -27.95 -27.67 17.92
N TYR A 789 -28.73 -26.66 18.30
CA TYR A 789 -29.91 -26.84 19.13
C TYR A 789 -31.11 -26.11 18.54
N ILE A 790 -32.15 -26.85 18.16
CA ILE A 790 -33.38 -26.29 17.61
C ILE A 790 -34.58 -26.79 18.42
N THR A 791 -35.47 -25.88 18.79
CA THR A 791 -36.69 -26.13 19.56
C THR A 791 -37.92 -25.43 18.98
N GLY A 792 -39.08 -25.71 19.57
CA GLY A 792 -40.38 -25.17 19.14
C GLY A 792 -41.19 -26.14 18.30
N ASP A 793 -42.41 -25.73 17.97
CA ASP A 793 -43.42 -26.57 17.32
C ASP A 793 -43.36 -26.54 15.78
N GLY A 794 -42.40 -25.82 15.18
CA GLY A 794 -42.27 -25.64 13.74
C GLY A 794 -41.62 -26.79 12.97
N ASP A 795 -41.45 -26.61 11.64
CA ASP A 795 -40.74 -27.58 10.79
C ASP A 795 -39.22 -27.44 10.95
N ASN A 796 -38.73 -27.99 12.06
CA ASN A 796 -37.37 -27.83 12.55
C ASN A 796 -36.43 -28.93 12.01
N ASN A 797 -35.25 -28.53 11.50
CA ASN A 797 -34.25 -29.43 10.95
C ASN A 797 -32.86 -28.99 11.43
N ILE A 798 -32.07 -29.85 12.06
CA ILE A 798 -30.69 -29.50 12.45
C ILE A 798 -29.87 -29.10 11.23
N GLY A 799 -29.95 -29.87 10.15
CA GLY A 799 -29.16 -29.67 8.95
C GLY A 799 -29.97 -29.87 7.67
N GLN A 800 -29.62 -29.15 6.61
CA GLN A 800 -29.98 -29.53 5.24
C GLN A 800 -28.73 -29.63 4.39
N ILE A 801 -28.41 -30.82 3.89
CA ILE A 801 -27.23 -31.08 3.08
C ILE A 801 -27.66 -31.56 1.69
N ASN A 802 -27.30 -30.79 0.66
CA ASN A 802 -27.56 -31.10 -0.75
C ASN A 802 -29.01 -31.55 -1.03
N GLY A 803 -29.98 -30.79 -0.49
CA GLY A 803 -31.41 -31.02 -0.67
C GLY A 803 -32.04 -32.08 0.23
N THR A 804 -31.27 -32.71 1.14
CA THR A 804 -31.80 -33.64 2.16
C THR A 804 -31.87 -32.93 3.51
N ASP A 805 -33.06 -32.90 4.12
CA ASP A 805 -33.28 -32.38 5.46
C ASP A 805 -33.02 -33.47 6.53
N TYR A 806 -32.28 -33.12 7.58
CA TYR A 806 -31.98 -33.94 8.74
C TYR A 806 -32.62 -33.34 9.99
N LYS A 807 -33.52 -34.09 10.63
CA LYS A 807 -34.33 -33.61 11.75
C LYS A 807 -33.51 -33.45 13.01
N THR A 808 -32.74 -34.47 13.36
CA THR A 808 -31.89 -34.49 14.56
C THR A 808 -30.42 -34.49 14.19
N LEU A 809 -29.54 -34.16 15.15
CA LEU A 809 -28.10 -34.27 14.96
C LEU A 809 -27.67 -35.72 14.69
N SER A 810 -28.34 -36.69 15.33
CA SER A 810 -28.10 -38.12 15.07
C SER A 810 -28.42 -38.51 13.63
N ASP A 811 -29.48 -37.94 13.04
CA ASP A 811 -29.83 -38.18 11.63
C ASP A 811 -28.75 -37.60 10.71
N LEU A 812 -28.29 -36.38 11.00
CA LEU A 812 -27.23 -35.71 10.24
C LEU A 812 -25.92 -36.51 10.28
N GLN A 813 -25.49 -36.94 11.47
CA GLN A 813 -24.28 -37.74 11.67
C GLN A 813 -24.37 -39.09 10.94
N THR A 814 -25.52 -39.75 11.01
CA THR A 814 -25.71 -41.05 10.33
C THR A 814 -25.77 -40.90 8.81
N GLY A 815 -26.44 -39.85 8.32
CA GLY A 815 -26.65 -39.64 6.89
C GLY A 815 -25.42 -39.10 6.15
N THR A 816 -24.56 -38.34 6.83
CA THR A 816 -23.42 -37.66 6.20
C THR A 816 -22.05 -38.17 6.66
N GLY A 817 -21.96 -38.76 7.85
CA GLY A 817 -20.69 -39.08 8.51
C GLY A 817 -19.92 -37.86 9.04
N GLY A 818 -20.43 -36.63 8.85
CA GLY A 818 -19.87 -35.40 9.40
C GLY A 818 -20.40 -35.09 10.81
N ASP A 819 -19.90 -34.02 11.43
CA ASP A 819 -20.35 -33.54 12.75
C ASP A 819 -20.24 -34.57 13.87
N ALA A 820 -19.24 -35.45 13.82
CA ALA A 820 -19.08 -36.58 14.74
C ALA A 820 -18.87 -36.16 16.20
N ALA A 821 -18.17 -35.03 16.44
CA ALA A 821 -17.93 -34.45 17.75
C ALA A 821 -18.86 -33.27 18.08
N SER A 822 -19.75 -32.91 17.16
CA SER A 822 -20.81 -31.91 17.42
C SER A 822 -21.83 -32.45 18.43
N VAL A 823 -22.50 -31.55 19.16
CA VAL A 823 -23.48 -31.88 20.19
C VAL A 823 -24.80 -31.15 19.96
N SER A 824 -25.89 -31.72 20.48
CA SER A 824 -27.21 -31.07 20.51
C SER A 824 -27.69 -30.96 21.94
N ALA A 825 -27.54 -29.78 22.52
CA ALA A 825 -27.94 -29.44 23.89
C ALA A 825 -28.25 -27.94 23.97
N ASP A 826 -29.18 -27.57 24.84
CA ASP A 826 -29.47 -26.16 25.16
C ASP A 826 -28.25 -25.54 25.86
N PRO A 827 -27.63 -24.48 25.33
CA PRO A 827 -26.52 -23.81 26.00
C PRO A 827 -26.87 -23.18 27.35
N ALA A 828 -28.18 -22.97 27.63
CA ALA A 828 -28.67 -22.32 28.83
C ALA A 828 -27.97 -20.98 29.09
N TYR A 829 -28.03 -20.09 28.10
CA TYR A 829 -27.36 -18.79 28.14
C TYR A 829 -27.70 -17.97 29.39
N ALA A 830 -26.73 -17.20 29.89
CA ALA A 830 -26.87 -16.42 31.12
C ALA A 830 -28.01 -15.39 31.09
N ASP A 831 -28.12 -14.59 30.02
CA ASP A 831 -29.21 -13.63 29.82
C ASP A 831 -29.42 -13.26 28.34
N VAL A 832 -30.24 -14.06 27.65
CA VAL A 832 -30.57 -13.87 26.22
C VAL A 832 -31.23 -12.51 25.94
N VAL A 833 -32.04 -12.00 26.87
CA VAL A 833 -32.83 -10.77 26.64
C VAL A 833 -31.92 -9.55 26.51
N ASN A 834 -30.85 -9.52 27.29
CA ASN A 834 -29.86 -8.44 27.24
C ASN A 834 -28.65 -8.74 26.33
N GLY A 835 -28.65 -9.89 25.65
CA GLY A 835 -27.59 -10.29 24.72
C GLY A 835 -26.39 -10.99 25.35
N ASP A 836 -26.49 -11.36 26.62
CA ASP A 836 -25.48 -12.17 27.30
C ASP A 836 -25.68 -13.65 26.92
N LEU A 837 -25.02 -14.05 25.84
CA LEU A 837 -25.02 -15.42 25.33
C LEU A 837 -23.86 -16.27 25.88
N HIS A 838 -23.32 -15.97 27.07
CA HIS A 838 -22.38 -16.87 27.73
C HIS A 838 -23.10 -18.20 28.07
N PRO A 839 -22.62 -19.36 27.58
CA PRO A 839 -23.22 -20.64 27.92
C PRO A 839 -23.03 -20.97 29.41
N MET A 840 -23.99 -21.72 29.96
CA MET A 840 -23.89 -22.25 31.33
C MET A 840 -23.98 -23.79 31.38
N GLU A 841 -24.40 -24.42 30.28
CA GLU A 841 -24.59 -25.87 30.20
C GLU A 841 -23.25 -26.61 30.06
N ARG A 842 -23.09 -27.68 30.85
CA ARG A 842 -21.90 -28.53 30.88
C ARG A 842 -21.72 -29.35 29.62
N LYS A 843 -22.82 -29.78 28.99
CA LYS A 843 -22.79 -30.58 27.77
C LYS A 843 -22.19 -29.84 26.56
N VAL A 844 -22.10 -28.52 26.63
CA VAL A 844 -21.53 -27.69 25.56
C VAL A 844 -20.15 -27.12 25.90
N ASN A 845 -19.61 -27.46 27.08
CA ASN A 845 -18.29 -27.03 27.55
C ASN A 845 -17.18 -27.96 27.05
N ASP A 846 -16.00 -27.41 26.75
CA ASP A 846 -14.78 -28.12 26.34
C ASP A 846 -14.96 -29.01 25.09
N ILE A 847 -16.01 -28.78 24.28
CA ILE A 847 -16.33 -29.63 23.12
C ILE A 847 -15.62 -29.18 21.83
N GLY A 848 -15.03 -27.98 21.83
CA GLY A 848 -14.43 -27.38 20.65
C GLY A 848 -13.16 -28.11 20.21
N ALA A 849 -12.93 -28.10 18.89
CA ALA A 849 -11.67 -28.55 18.30
C ALA A 849 -10.53 -27.59 18.69
N ALA A 850 -9.41 -28.15 19.16
CA ALA A 850 -8.16 -27.43 19.36
C ALA A 850 -7.45 -27.11 18.03
N GLY A 851 -6.48 -26.19 18.06
CA GLY A 851 -5.61 -25.91 16.92
C GLY A 851 -6.25 -25.10 15.79
N THR A 852 -7.35 -24.38 16.06
CA THR A 852 -8.06 -23.53 15.08
C THR A 852 -7.34 -22.22 14.74
N GLY A 853 -6.34 -21.82 15.55
CA GLY A 853 -5.64 -20.55 15.42
C GLY A 853 -6.32 -19.36 16.11
N ILE A 854 -7.52 -19.55 16.69
CA ILE A 854 -8.24 -18.53 17.46
C ILE A 854 -7.81 -18.62 18.93
N THR A 855 -7.12 -17.60 19.42
CA THR A 855 -6.42 -17.65 20.72
C THR A 855 -7.21 -17.10 21.89
N ASP A 856 -8.21 -16.25 21.64
CA ASP A 856 -9.06 -15.65 22.66
C ASP A 856 -10.51 -15.57 22.19
N ASP A 857 -11.42 -15.29 23.12
CA ASP A 857 -12.85 -15.19 22.90
C ASP A 857 -13.28 -13.73 22.60
N ILE A 858 -14.59 -13.49 22.47
CA ILE A 858 -15.12 -12.14 22.18
C ILE A 858 -14.80 -11.12 23.28
N THR A 859 -14.62 -11.55 24.53
CA THR A 859 -14.29 -10.70 25.67
C THR A 859 -12.78 -10.54 25.89
N GLY A 860 -11.97 -11.26 25.11
CA GLY A 860 -10.50 -11.30 25.23
C GLY A 860 -9.98 -12.32 26.24
N VAL A 861 -10.83 -13.25 26.72
CA VAL A 861 -10.40 -14.37 27.55
C VAL A 861 -9.67 -15.40 26.68
N VAL A 862 -8.48 -15.82 27.14
CA VAL A 862 -7.64 -16.79 26.43
C VAL A 862 -8.32 -18.15 26.41
N ARG A 863 -8.37 -18.78 25.23
CA ARG A 863 -8.97 -20.10 25.04
C ARG A 863 -8.04 -21.23 25.48
N SER A 864 -8.61 -22.32 25.95
CA SER A 864 -7.93 -23.58 26.21
C SER A 864 -7.28 -24.11 24.94
N THR A 865 -5.97 -24.38 25.00
CA THR A 865 -5.21 -24.90 23.83
C THR A 865 -5.50 -26.36 23.51
N THR A 866 -6.17 -27.08 24.42
CA THR A 866 -6.45 -28.52 24.30
C THR A 866 -7.93 -28.86 24.26
N ALA A 867 -8.76 -28.01 24.84
CA ALA A 867 -10.21 -28.21 24.94
C ALA A 867 -10.92 -26.86 24.96
N PRO A 868 -10.88 -26.08 23.86
CA PRO A 868 -11.57 -24.80 23.79
C PRO A 868 -13.09 -25.00 23.78
N ASP A 869 -13.84 -23.98 24.16
CA ASP A 869 -15.30 -24.01 24.09
C ASP A 869 -15.83 -23.73 22.68
N ALA A 870 -16.99 -24.32 22.35
CA ALA A 870 -17.75 -23.88 21.21
C ALA A 870 -18.41 -22.51 21.49
N GLY A 871 -18.60 -21.72 20.44
CA GLY A 871 -19.19 -20.40 20.51
C GLY A 871 -18.19 -19.30 20.82
N ALA A 872 -18.71 -18.07 20.91
CA ALA A 872 -17.94 -16.83 21.01
C ALA A 872 -17.28 -16.60 22.37
N TYR A 873 -17.60 -17.42 23.38
CA TYR A 873 -17.15 -17.27 24.75
C TYR A 873 -16.34 -18.50 25.17
N GLU A 874 -15.28 -18.28 25.94
CA GLU A 874 -14.67 -19.31 26.77
C GLU A 874 -15.33 -19.24 28.15
N PHE A 875 -15.76 -20.37 28.70
CA PHE A 875 -16.55 -20.38 29.93
C PHE A 875 -16.16 -21.52 30.85
N THR A 876 -16.72 -21.49 32.06
CA THR A 876 -16.58 -22.58 33.02
C THR A 876 -17.93 -22.79 33.68
N PRO A 877 -18.60 -23.92 33.40
CA PRO A 877 -19.89 -24.22 33.99
C PRO A 877 -19.83 -24.24 35.51
N ILE A 878 -20.90 -23.79 36.16
CA ILE A 878 -21.04 -23.81 37.62
C ILE A 878 -20.79 -25.22 38.17
N VAL A 879 -19.94 -25.34 39.20
CA VAL A 879 -19.55 -26.63 39.82
C VAL A 879 -20.77 -27.42 40.34
N CYS A 880 -20.94 -28.64 39.83
CA CYS A 880 -21.96 -29.59 40.29
C CYS A 880 -21.78 -29.90 41.79
N THR A 881 -22.76 -29.53 42.62
CA THR A 881 -22.78 -29.89 44.05
C THR A 881 -24.12 -30.45 44.55
N PRO A 882 -24.86 -31.30 43.78
CA PRO A 882 -26.03 -31.96 44.35
C PRO A 882 -25.62 -32.84 45.53
N PHE A 883 -26.40 -32.76 46.60
CA PHE A 883 -26.32 -33.60 47.79
C PHE A 883 -27.50 -34.55 47.76
N ALA A 884 -27.23 -35.85 47.92
CA ALA A 884 -28.24 -36.88 48.04
C ALA A 884 -27.98 -37.64 49.33
N ASP A 885 -28.95 -37.69 50.22
CA ASP A 885 -28.94 -38.53 51.42
C ASP A 885 -30.39 -38.95 51.77
N PHE A 886 -30.57 -39.84 52.73
CA PHE A 886 -31.89 -40.26 53.22
C PHE A 886 -31.83 -40.89 54.62
N THR A 887 -32.97 -40.92 55.32
CA THR A 887 -33.09 -41.57 56.64
C THR A 887 -33.61 -43.00 56.50
N LEU A 888 -32.98 -43.93 57.23
CA LEU A 888 -33.41 -45.33 57.31
C LEU A 888 -34.62 -45.49 58.26
N PRO A 889 -35.61 -46.33 57.91
CA PRO A 889 -36.70 -46.67 58.81
C PRO A 889 -36.21 -47.59 59.94
N ALA A 890 -36.67 -47.32 61.18
CA ALA A 890 -36.39 -48.13 62.35
C ALA A 890 -37.64 -48.22 63.27
N PRO A 891 -38.12 -49.43 63.66
CA PRO A 891 -37.60 -50.74 63.26
C PRO A 891 -37.92 -51.08 61.78
N ALA A 892 -37.05 -51.86 61.15
CA ALA A 892 -37.24 -52.36 59.79
C ALA A 892 -37.63 -53.86 59.83
N CYS A 893 -38.88 -54.15 59.51
CA CYS A 893 -39.46 -55.49 59.67
C CYS A 893 -39.77 -56.14 58.31
N ALA A 894 -39.47 -57.43 58.19
CA ALA A 894 -39.82 -58.19 56.99
C ALA A 894 -41.36 -58.23 56.80
N GLY A 895 -41.79 -58.06 55.55
CA GLY A 895 -43.21 -58.05 55.17
C GLY A 895 -43.98 -56.78 55.53
N GLU A 896 -43.30 -55.70 55.93
CA GLU A 896 -43.90 -54.37 56.11
C GLU A 896 -43.42 -53.37 55.05
N GLN A 897 -44.24 -52.36 54.77
CA GLN A 897 -43.85 -51.26 53.87
C GLN A 897 -42.95 -50.26 54.62
N LEU A 898 -41.67 -50.27 54.27
CA LEU A 898 -40.66 -49.36 54.79
C LEU A 898 -40.65 -48.07 53.97
N ARG A 899 -40.56 -46.92 54.63
CA ARG A 899 -40.49 -45.59 54.01
C ARG A 899 -39.11 -44.97 54.25
N PHE A 900 -38.51 -44.44 53.18
CA PHE A 900 -37.23 -43.76 53.20
C PHE A 900 -37.48 -42.27 52.99
N ILE A 901 -37.01 -41.45 53.94
CA ILE A 901 -37.20 -40.00 53.89
C ILE A 901 -35.97 -39.39 53.22
N PRO A 902 -36.07 -38.82 52.02
CA PRO A 902 -34.94 -38.20 51.33
C PRO A 902 -34.48 -36.95 52.07
N ALA A 903 -33.19 -36.65 51.94
CA ALA A 903 -32.54 -35.41 52.35
C ALA A 903 -31.61 -34.98 51.22
N ASP A 904 -32.11 -34.15 50.33
CA ASP A 904 -31.41 -33.67 49.15
C ASP A 904 -31.34 -32.14 49.11
N THR A 905 -30.21 -31.61 48.65
CA THR A 905 -30.01 -30.17 48.38
C THR A 905 -29.21 -30.01 47.11
N VAL A 906 -29.59 -29.05 46.27
CA VAL A 906 -28.82 -28.67 45.07
C VAL A 906 -28.19 -27.30 45.32
N GLY A 907 -26.87 -27.18 45.16
CA GLY A 907 -26.14 -25.93 45.41
C GLY A 907 -26.44 -24.83 44.37
N ALA A 908 -26.69 -25.23 43.12
CA ALA A 908 -27.16 -24.37 42.03
C ALA A 908 -28.16 -25.16 41.17
N GLY A 909 -29.22 -24.50 40.68
CA GLY A 909 -30.29 -25.14 39.89
C GLY A 909 -31.43 -25.72 40.74
N GLN A 910 -32.18 -26.68 40.19
CA GLN A 910 -33.29 -27.38 40.85
C GLN A 910 -33.10 -28.90 40.75
N ALA A 911 -33.52 -29.67 41.76
CA ALA A 911 -33.59 -31.13 41.62
C ALA A 911 -34.73 -31.51 40.66
N VAL A 912 -34.43 -32.24 39.59
CA VAL A 912 -35.40 -32.55 38.51
C VAL A 912 -35.71 -34.04 38.37
N ALA A 913 -34.87 -34.93 38.92
CA ALA A 913 -35.14 -36.36 38.93
C ALA A 913 -34.56 -37.07 40.17
N TRP A 914 -35.21 -38.16 40.57
CA TRP A 914 -34.80 -39.00 41.70
C TRP A 914 -34.83 -40.46 41.29
N ALA A 915 -33.93 -41.27 41.84
CA ALA A 915 -33.92 -42.71 41.61
C ALA A 915 -33.54 -43.49 42.87
N TRP A 916 -34.27 -44.57 43.12
CA TRP A 916 -34.05 -45.50 44.22
C TRP A 916 -33.70 -46.88 43.69
N SER A 917 -32.74 -47.55 44.32
CA SER A 917 -32.49 -48.99 44.22
C SER A 917 -32.48 -49.56 45.63
N TYR A 918 -33.36 -50.53 45.91
CA TYR A 918 -33.59 -51.01 47.27
C TYR A 918 -32.72 -52.20 47.69
N GLY A 919 -31.80 -52.63 46.82
CA GLY A 919 -30.87 -53.74 47.11
C GLY A 919 -31.46 -55.16 46.95
N ASP A 920 -32.76 -55.28 46.64
CA ASP A 920 -33.47 -56.55 46.39
C ASP A 920 -33.95 -56.69 44.92
N GLY A 921 -33.41 -55.86 44.02
CA GLY A 921 -33.78 -55.79 42.61
C GLY A 921 -34.95 -54.86 42.30
N LYS A 922 -35.61 -54.27 43.31
CA LYS A 922 -36.67 -53.27 43.11
C LYS A 922 -36.09 -51.86 42.98
N THR A 923 -36.77 -51.01 42.21
CA THR A 923 -36.41 -49.60 41.98
C THR A 923 -37.63 -48.67 42.08
N ALA A 924 -37.41 -47.37 42.19
CA ALA A 924 -38.43 -46.32 42.08
C ALA A 924 -37.82 -45.01 41.56
N ASP A 925 -38.62 -44.10 41.01
CA ASP A 925 -38.23 -42.81 40.44
C ASP A 925 -38.90 -41.61 41.13
N THR A 926 -39.48 -41.85 42.30
CA THR A 926 -40.18 -40.85 43.13
C THR A 926 -39.24 -40.15 44.09
N HIS A 927 -39.54 -38.90 44.48
CA HIS A 927 -38.77 -38.16 45.50
C HIS A 927 -38.68 -38.95 46.81
N THR A 928 -39.81 -39.37 47.38
CA THR A 928 -39.87 -40.23 48.55
C THR A 928 -39.73 -41.72 48.18
N GLY A 929 -38.90 -42.48 48.90
CA GLY A 929 -38.70 -43.90 48.67
C GLY A 929 -39.63 -44.79 49.52
N ALA A 930 -40.08 -45.91 48.97
CA ALA A 930 -40.81 -46.94 49.70
C ALA A 930 -40.54 -48.35 49.16
N ALA A 931 -40.24 -49.30 50.04
CA ALA A 931 -40.01 -50.69 49.68
C ALA A 931 -40.50 -51.66 50.76
N MET A 932 -40.83 -52.88 50.36
CA MET A 932 -41.19 -53.97 51.26
C MET A 932 -40.30 -55.18 50.97
N TYR A 933 -39.61 -55.66 52.00
CA TYR A 933 -38.68 -56.78 51.92
C TYR A 933 -39.36 -58.06 52.40
N ALA A 934 -39.31 -59.12 51.59
CA ALA A 934 -39.99 -60.37 51.89
C ALA A 934 -39.27 -61.24 52.93
N GLN A 935 -37.97 -61.01 53.14
CA GLN A 935 -37.12 -61.76 54.05
C GLN A 935 -36.32 -60.81 54.93
N ALA A 936 -35.98 -61.24 56.14
CA ALA A 936 -34.97 -60.58 56.94
C ALA A 936 -33.59 -60.68 56.26
N GLY A 937 -32.79 -59.62 56.37
CA GLY A 937 -31.52 -59.49 55.68
C GLY A 937 -30.98 -58.07 55.72
N GLN A 938 -29.79 -57.89 55.17
CA GLN A 938 -29.21 -56.56 54.94
C GLN A 938 -29.37 -56.19 53.47
N TYR A 939 -29.88 -54.99 53.22
CA TYR A 939 -30.12 -54.50 51.86
C TYR A 939 -29.48 -53.13 51.70
N ASP A 940 -28.66 -52.96 50.66
CA ASP A 940 -28.04 -51.69 50.32
C ASP A 940 -29.03 -50.85 49.51
N VAL A 941 -29.56 -49.81 50.16
CA VAL A 941 -30.48 -48.87 49.54
C VAL A 941 -29.68 -47.71 48.97
N LYS A 942 -29.80 -47.47 47.66
CA LYS A 942 -29.20 -46.36 46.95
C LYS A 942 -30.26 -45.32 46.62
N PHE A 943 -30.01 -44.06 46.97
CA PHE A 943 -30.79 -42.91 46.55
C PHE A 943 -29.93 -42.00 45.67
N THR A 944 -30.42 -41.64 44.49
CA THR A 944 -29.75 -40.78 43.53
C THR A 944 -30.61 -39.54 43.26
N VAL A 945 -30.00 -38.36 43.24
CA VAL A 945 -30.62 -37.08 42.88
C VAL A 945 -29.95 -36.56 41.63
N THR A 946 -30.74 -36.07 40.69
CA THR A 946 -30.28 -35.37 39.48
C THR A 946 -30.78 -33.94 39.50
N ASP A 947 -29.89 -32.96 39.29
CA ASP A 947 -30.28 -31.55 39.17
C ASP A 947 -30.60 -31.13 37.72
N SER A 948 -31.08 -29.90 37.56
CA SER A 948 -31.51 -29.29 36.31
C SER A 948 -30.38 -29.12 35.29
N TYR A 949 -29.11 -29.26 35.72
CA TYR A 949 -27.92 -29.25 34.87
C TYR A 949 -27.40 -30.67 34.59
N GLY A 950 -28.17 -31.69 34.98
CA GLY A 950 -27.84 -33.10 34.75
C GLY A 950 -26.79 -33.69 35.70
N CYS A 951 -26.36 -32.96 36.73
CA CYS A 951 -25.41 -33.49 37.70
C CYS A 951 -26.11 -34.53 38.58
N THR A 952 -25.46 -35.67 38.82
CA THR A 952 -26.00 -36.73 39.68
C THR A 952 -25.15 -36.91 40.94
N LYS A 953 -25.81 -37.15 42.07
CA LYS A 953 -25.16 -37.63 43.29
C LYS A 953 -25.99 -38.73 43.89
N ASP A 954 -25.32 -39.72 44.46
CA ASP A 954 -25.98 -40.79 45.20
C ASP A 954 -25.39 -41.00 46.59
N THR A 955 -26.22 -41.60 47.44
CA THR A 955 -25.82 -42.17 48.73
C THR A 955 -26.36 -43.57 48.84
N VAL A 956 -25.56 -44.46 49.44
CA VAL A 956 -25.95 -45.83 49.76
C VAL A 956 -25.96 -46.00 51.28
N LYS A 957 -27.06 -46.51 51.84
CA LYS A 957 -27.15 -46.93 53.24
C LYS A 957 -27.72 -48.34 53.34
N THR A 958 -27.12 -49.16 54.21
CA THR A 958 -27.59 -50.52 54.46
C THR A 958 -28.73 -50.52 55.48
N VAL A 959 -29.92 -50.96 55.07
CA VAL A 959 -31.02 -51.24 56.00
C VAL A 959 -30.91 -52.68 56.48
N THR A 960 -30.98 -52.90 57.79
CA THR A 960 -31.07 -54.25 58.38
C THR A 960 -32.52 -54.58 58.67
N VAL A 961 -33.12 -55.44 57.85
CA VAL A 961 -34.50 -55.92 57.99
C VAL A 961 -34.50 -57.17 58.88
N THR A 962 -35.37 -57.21 59.88
CA THR A 962 -35.44 -58.32 60.86
C THR A 962 -36.82 -58.99 60.91
N GLU A 963 -36.87 -60.21 61.41
CA GLU A 963 -38.13 -60.93 61.70
C GLU A 963 -38.76 -60.42 63.00
N CYS A 964 -39.58 -59.38 62.91
CA CYS A 964 -40.20 -58.77 64.09
C CYS A 964 -41.37 -59.59 64.67
N ARG A 965 -41.93 -60.55 63.91
CA ARG A 965 -43.25 -61.14 64.15
C ARG A 965 -43.31 -62.27 65.20
N THR A 966 -42.18 -62.83 65.65
CA THR A 966 -42.16 -64.06 66.49
C THR A 966 -41.66 -63.89 67.93
N SER A 967 -41.27 -62.69 68.37
CA SER A 967 -40.70 -62.47 69.70
C SER A 967 -41.79 -62.21 70.77
N VAL A 968 -42.14 -63.25 71.53
CA VAL A 968 -43.00 -63.16 72.74
C VAL A 968 -42.16 -63.43 73.99
N PHE A 969 -42.17 -62.49 74.93
CA PHE A 969 -41.39 -62.51 76.16
C PHE A 969 -42.30 -62.37 77.40
N VAL A 970 -42.06 -63.20 78.41
CA VAL A 970 -42.71 -63.09 79.74
C VAL A 970 -41.59 -62.99 80.78
N PRO A 971 -41.54 -61.95 81.62
CA PRO A 971 -40.55 -61.83 82.67
C PRO A 971 -40.62 -63.00 83.65
N ASN A 972 -39.47 -63.44 84.16
CA ASN A 972 -39.39 -64.53 85.13
C ASN A 972 -39.44 -64.04 86.59
N THR A 973 -39.50 -62.73 86.82
CA THR A 973 -39.58 -62.12 88.15
C THR A 973 -40.33 -60.79 88.06
N PHE A 974 -41.14 -60.45 89.06
CA PHE A 974 -41.74 -59.14 89.21
C PHE A 974 -41.88 -58.77 90.70
N THR A 975 -41.93 -57.48 91.00
CA THR A 975 -41.83 -56.91 92.36
C THR A 975 -43.03 -56.03 92.69
N PRO A 976 -44.19 -56.61 93.05
CA PRO A 976 -45.39 -55.84 93.39
C PRO A 976 -45.30 -55.14 94.76
N ASN A 977 -44.41 -54.16 94.87
CA ASN A 977 -44.10 -53.38 96.08
C ASN A 977 -44.73 -51.96 96.08
N GLY A 978 -45.28 -51.51 94.94
CA GLY A 978 -45.93 -50.23 94.74
C GLY A 978 -45.00 -49.08 94.38
N ASP A 979 -43.77 -49.35 93.91
CA ASP A 979 -42.80 -48.32 93.51
C ASP A 979 -42.95 -47.85 92.04
N GLY A 980 -43.90 -48.41 91.29
CA GLY A 980 -44.16 -48.14 89.88
C GLY A 980 -43.34 -48.98 88.91
N ASN A 981 -42.36 -49.76 89.39
CA ASN A 981 -41.46 -50.57 88.57
C ASN A 981 -41.71 -52.06 88.80
N ASN A 982 -42.05 -52.78 87.71
CA ASN A 982 -42.30 -54.22 87.74
C ASN A 982 -43.38 -54.65 88.75
N ASP A 983 -44.33 -53.77 89.07
CA ASP A 983 -45.44 -54.06 89.97
C ASP A 983 -46.46 -55.06 89.39
N VAL A 984 -46.44 -55.23 88.08
CA VAL A 984 -47.41 -56.04 87.34
C VAL A 984 -46.66 -56.95 86.38
N LEU A 985 -46.89 -58.25 86.50
CA LEU A 985 -46.41 -59.23 85.53
C LEU A 985 -47.23 -59.14 84.24
N LYS A 986 -46.58 -58.81 83.13
CA LYS A 986 -47.18 -58.70 81.79
C LYS A 986 -46.46 -59.57 80.75
N VAL A 987 -47.09 -59.72 79.59
CA VAL A 987 -46.54 -60.38 78.41
C VAL A 987 -46.15 -59.32 77.39
N TYR A 988 -44.93 -59.39 76.85
CA TYR A 988 -44.39 -58.44 75.88
C TYR A 988 -44.19 -59.09 74.51
N GLY A 989 -44.43 -58.33 73.45
CA GLY A 989 -44.14 -58.70 72.06
C GLY A 989 -44.58 -57.62 71.08
N PHE A 990 -43.94 -57.54 69.91
CA PHE A 990 -44.15 -56.44 68.95
C PHE A 990 -45.52 -56.47 68.25
N SER A 991 -46.24 -57.61 68.24
CA SER A 991 -47.48 -57.74 67.49
C SER A 991 -48.47 -58.71 68.15
N LEU A 992 -48.82 -58.45 69.42
CA LEU A 992 -49.80 -59.26 70.18
C LEU A 992 -51.23 -58.95 69.71
N LYS A 993 -51.90 -59.89 69.03
CA LYS A 993 -53.30 -59.75 68.58
C LYS A 993 -54.30 -60.24 69.62
N ALA A 994 -53.97 -61.33 70.31
CA ALA A 994 -54.77 -61.85 71.41
C ALA A 994 -53.87 -62.55 72.43
N LEU A 995 -54.30 -62.58 73.69
CA LEU A 995 -53.62 -63.23 74.80
C LEU A 995 -54.62 -64.12 75.54
N ARG A 996 -54.14 -65.22 76.10
CA ARG A 996 -54.73 -65.85 77.28
C ARG A 996 -53.61 -66.21 78.24
N MET A 997 -53.52 -65.50 79.36
CA MET A 997 -52.56 -65.76 80.43
C MET A 997 -53.28 -66.27 81.65
N VAL A 998 -52.81 -67.40 82.18
CA VAL A 998 -53.32 -68.01 83.41
C VAL A 998 -52.15 -68.23 84.36
N ILE A 999 -52.32 -67.85 85.63
CA ILE A 999 -51.32 -68.00 86.68
C ILE A 999 -51.87 -68.89 87.78
N PHE A 1000 -51.03 -69.80 88.26
CA PHE A 1000 -51.31 -70.78 89.29
C PHE A 1000 -50.38 -70.60 90.50
N ASN A 1001 -50.90 -70.82 91.70
CA ASN A 1001 -50.07 -70.96 92.89
C ASN A 1001 -49.39 -72.35 92.95
N GLN A 1002 -48.55 -72.56 93.96
CA GLN A 1002 -47.75 -73.79 94.12
C GLN A 1002 -48.59 -75.05 94.35
N TRP A 1003 -49.87 -74.90 94.71
CA TRP A 1003 -50.82 -76.01 94.89
C TRP A 1003 -51.64 -76.31 93.64
N GLY A 1004 -51.35 -75.63 92.52
CA GLY A 1004 -52.07 -75.79 91.25
C GLY A 1004 -53.41 -75.04 91.18
N GLN A 1005 -53.73 -74.20 92.16
CA GLN A 1005 -54.93 -73.37 92.12
C GLN A 1005 -54.72 -72.18 91.17
N GLN A 1006 -55.64 -71.98 90.23
CA GLN A 1006 -55.69 -70.78 89.40
C GLN A 1006 -55.97 -69.56 90.27
N ILE A 1007 -55.07 -68.57 90.21
CA ILE A 1007 -55.16 -67.33 90.99
C ILE A 1007 -55.33 -66.08 90.12
N PHE A 1008 -55.02 -66.16 88.83
CA PHE A 1008 -55.23 -65.06 87.90
C PHE A 1008 -55.45 -65.61 86.50
N GLU A 1009 -56.37 -64.99 85.75
CA GLU A 1009 -56.55 -65.23 84.33
C GLU A 1009 -56.90 -63.91 83.65
N THR A 1010 -56.29 -63.67 82.48
CA THR A 1010 -56.66 -62.56 81.61
C THR A 1010 -56.62 -62.98 80.15
N THR A 1011 -57.52 -62.43 79.36
CA THR A 1011 -57.44 -62.43 77.90
C THR A 1011 -57.12 -61.05 77.31
N ASP A 1012 -57.02 -60.03 78.15
CA ASP A 1012 -56.64 -58.68 77.78
C ASP A 1012 -55.11 -58.56 77.77
N VAL A 1013 -54.56 -58.18 76.61
CA VAL A 1013 -53.12 -57.98 76.38
C VAL A 1013 -52.51 -56.85 77.23
N GLN A 1014 -53.33 -55.91 77.71
CA GLN A 1014 -52.88 -54.79 78.55
C GLN A 1014 -52.92 -55.08 80.05
N GLN A 1015 -53.73 -56.07 80.45
CA GLN A 1015 -53.90 -56.47 81.83
C GLN A 1015 -52.80 -57.46 82.24
N GLY A 1016 -52.26 -57.28 83.43
CA GLY A 1016 -51.29 -58.21 84.02
C GLY A 1016 -51.62 -58.50 85.47
N TRP A 1017 -50.84 -59.38 86.08
CA TRP A 1017 -51.06 -59.79 87.46
C TRP A 1017 -50.23 -58.94 88.43
N ASP A 1018 -50.91 -58.31 89.40
CA ASP A 1018 -50.33 -57.44 90.42
C ASP A 1018 -49.88 -58.18 91.70
N GLY A 1019 -49.89 -59.51 91.66
CA GLY A 1019 -49.55 -60.33 92.83
C GLY A 1019 -50.64 -60.39 93.90
N THR A 1020 -51.91 -60.09 93.57
CA THR A 1020 -53.07 -60.26 94.46
C THR A 1020 -54.01 -61.36 93.98
N PHE A 1021 -54.80 -61.93 94.89
CA PHE A 1021 -55.89 -62.86 94.58
C PHE A 1021 -57.05 -62.64 95.56
N LYS A 1022 -58.26 -62.42 95.03
CA LYS A 1022 -59.47 -62.10 95.82
C LYS A 1022 -59.27 -60.95 96.82
N GLY A 1023 -58.52 -59.92 96.42
CA GLY A 1023 -58.20 -58.76 97.25
C GLY A 1023 -57.09 -58.99 98.29
N ALA A 1024 -56.56 -60.20 98.41
CA ALA A 1024 -55.46 -60.52 99.32
C ALA A 1024 -54.12 -60.62 98.58
N ARG A 1025 -53.07 -60.01 99.17
CA ARG A 1025 -51.69 -60.12 98.67
C ARG A 1025 -51.22 -61.58 98.72
N GLN A 1026 -50.67 -62.06 97.62
CA GLN A 1026 -50.06 -63.39 97.54
C GLN A 1026 -48.64 -63.39 98.13
N SER A 1027 -48.22 -64.50 98.74
CA SER A 1027 -46.92 -64.65 99.38
C SER A 1027 -45.76 -64.55 98.39
N THR A 1028 -44.60 -64.05 98.84
CA THR A 1028 -43.34 -64.18 98.09
C THR A 1028 -43.07 -65.65 97.78
N GLY A 1029 -42.76 -65.95 96.51
CA GLY A 1029 -42.55 -67.33 96.07
C GLY A 1029 -42.70 -67.53 94.57
N VAL A 1030 -42.57 -68.79 94.14
CA VAL A 1030 -42.69 -69.20 92.74
C VAL A 1030 -44.15 -69.44 92.37
N TYR A 1031 -44.57 -68.88 91.24
CA TYR A 1031 -45.88 -69.07 90.61
C TYR A 1031 -45.70 -69.61 89.19
N MET A 1032 -46.63 -70.42 88.72
CA MET A 1032 -46.55 -70.99 87.38
C MET A 1032 -47.50 -70.24 86.45
N TYR A 1033 -47.04 -69.90 85.24
CA TYR A 1033 -47.89 -69.30 84.22
C TYR A 1033 -47.98 -70.18 82.98
N VAL A 1034 -49.16 -70.16 82.35
CA VAL A 1034 -49.37 -70.63 80.99
C VAL A 1034 -49.95 -69.46 80.20
N CYS A 1035 -49.29 -69.11 79.11
CA CYS A 1035 -49.62 -67.98 78.29
C CYS A 1035 -49.70 -68.43 76.84
N THR A 1036 -50.88 -68.32 76.22
CA THR A 1036 -51.04 -68.49 74.78
C THR A 1036 -51.23 -67.12 74.15
N VAL A 1037 -50.35 -66.78 73.22
CA VAL A 1037 -50.37 -65.51 72.48
C VAL A 1037 -50.67 -65.79 71.03
N THR A 1038 -51.67 -65.12 70.47
CA THR A 1038 -51.84 -65.03 69.02
C THR A 1038 -51.11 -63.78 68.54
N VAL A 1039 -50.09 -63.93 67.69
CA VAL A 1039 -49.41 -62.79 67.06
C VAL A 1039 -50.18 -62.33 65.81
N ALA A 1040 -49.82 -61.18 65.23
CA ALA A 1040 -50.60 -60.53 64.18
C ALA A 1040 -50.88 -61.39 62.93
N ASP A 1041 -49.99 -62.30 62.56
CA ASP A 1041 -50.17 -63.23 61.43
C ASP A 1041 -51.11 -64.42 61.73
N GLY A 1042 -51.65 -64.51 62.95
CA GLY A 1042 -52.53 -65.57 63.41
C GLY A 1042 -51.82 -66.76 64.06
N THR A 1043 -50.48 -66.80 64.04
CA THR A 1043 -49.70 -67.85 64.69
C THR A 1043 -49.90 -67.80 66.21
N GLN A 1044 -50.10 -68.97 66.83
CA GLN A 1044 -50.18 -69.10 68.28
C GLN A 1044 -48.84 -69.50 68.88
N VAL A 1045 -48.31 -68.66 69.76
CA VAL A 1045 -47.12 -68.91 70.57
C VAL A 1045 -47.55 -69.26 71.99
N VAL A 1046 -47.24 -70.48 72.43
CA VAL A 1046 -47.51 -70.93 73.81
C VAL A 1046 -46.24 -70.83 74.63
N LYS A 1047 -46.28 -70.07 75.73
CA LYS A 1047 -45.23 -69.97 76.74
C LYS A 1047 -45.73 -70.56 78.05
N LYS A 1048 -44.89 -71.40 78.67
CA LYS A 1048 -45.14 -71.93 80.01
C LYS A 1048 -43.87 -71.71 80.82
N GLY A 1049 -44.00 -71.33 82.07
CA GLY A 1049 -42.83 -71.05 82.89
C GLY A 1049 -43.18 -70.77 84.35
N ALA A 1050 -42.13 -70.59 85.13
CA ALA A 1050 -42.20 -70.12 86.50
C ALA A 1050 -41.91 -68.61 86.53
N VAL A 1051 -42.61 -67.88 87.39
CA VAL A 1051 -42.36 -66.49 87.73
C VAL A 1051 -42.16 -66.35 89.23
N ASN A 1052 -41.14 -65.63 89.63
CA ASN A 1052 -40.89 -65.28 91.02
C ASN A 1052 -41.64 -64.00 91.36
N LEU A 1053 -42.52 -64.06 92.36
CA LEU A 1053 -43.04 -62.86 93.02
C LEU A 1053 -42.13 -62.56 94.20
N ILE A 1054 -41.52 -61.37 94.20
CA ILE A 1054 -40.67 -60.87 95.29
C ILE A 1054 -41.28 -59.58 95.82
N ARG A 1055 -41.31 -59.38 97.14
CA ARG A 1055 -41.80 -58.15 97.78
C ARG A 1055 -40.91 -57.77 98.95
#